data_AF-A0A1V2LMI9-F1
#
_entry.id   AF-A0A1V2LMI9-F1
#
_cell.length_a   1.000
_cell.length_b   1.000
_cell.length_c   1.000
_cell.angle_alpha   90.00
_cell.angle_beta   90.00
_cell.angle_gamma   90.00
#
_symmetry.space_group_name_H-M   'P 1'
#
loop_
_entity.id
_entity.type
_entity.pdbx_description
1 polymer ?
#
loop_
_entity_poly.entity_id
_entity_poly.type
_entity_poly.pdbx_seq_one_letter_code
_entity_poly.pdbx_strand_id
1 'polypeptide(L)'
;MLNDLLYLNWLTHGDVSPLPFPQSISANATHVLHFRSLVQLIEYLSVSINYTLVRFSDGVQRIPLNTHEKEIDYATIIVVNTNEDIWKEEISIDTAVKLLKYRFSHLNIIILPVDPEDKIREMRENFPTRLQRMKLWTGFSNAELLDTMDGYVDSKAIKEEDLKLFTDLLSRIQYDKLLFHVNADREKLWEALNKWDFDAFQFNLDELLVISFLIFERFIKPENSNNLKSFLFFVRDNYHIGNPFHNFRHAVDVLQATNMFLNSLIKNSNYKISKLDSFSLLLASLGHDIGHPGITNAFLISNKSPLAVKFNNISILENFHRFQFQRILIPFLNQSMENNLLSIEMEIDVPYLLDIVNYSILATDMAKHDEFVGEIERLITEFDNFKLLACFLIKCADISNVCRTLNTSCKWGLSLGEEFKQIALLEKYLKNEIKPSDEIVEFDFKKPIKNIDAKEGIVLVPKLAGNQMFFINRFATDFFTKISDSLPPLYILSNKVPVMFARTLRTFRPLNITAFRLQSTYKLNPTSIVSTFSKNPVLKFTPEHEWISLHPDGTAFIGITNYAADALGDATFIELPSSQIGETIGNGETISSVESVKSASDIYSPVECEIVEVNESLEESPELINTDPMGEGWIVKVKVGEQDSVKELMDAEAYETFVAESDH
;
A
#
# COMPACT_ATOMS: atom_id res chain seq x y z
N MET A 1 -3.25 -30.21 -3.95
CA MET A 1 -2.65 -29.68 -2.72
C MET A 1 -3.84 -29.32 -1.84
N LEU A 2 -4.10 -30.06 -0.75
CA LEU A 2 -5.36 -29.99 -0.01
C LEU A 2 -5.15 -29.27 1.32
N ASN A 3 -5.96 -28.23 1.53
CA ASN A 3 -5.94 -27.26 2.62
C ASN A 3 -6.14 -27.93 3.99
N ASP A 4 -5.20 -27.72 4.91
CA ASP A 4 -5.36 -28.09 6.32
C ASP A 4 -6.49 -27.25 6.91
N LEU A 5 -7.55 -27.90 7.39
CA LEU A 5 -8.57 -27.22 8.20
C LEU A 5 -8.26 -27.42 9.66
N LEU A 6 -8.28 -26.32 10.41
CA LEU A 6 -8.47 -26.39 11.84
C LEU A 6 -9.96 -26.64 12.09
N TYR A 7 -10.28 -27.69 12.83
CA TYR A 7 -11.61 -27.98 13.37
C TYR A 7 -11.50 -27.82 14.88
N LEU A 8 -12.51 -27.27 15.54
CA LEU A 8 -12.48 -27.11 16.99
C LEU A 8 -13.61 -27.94 17.59
N ASN A 9 -13.32 -28.80 18.57
CA ASN A 9 -14.37 -29.55 19.26
C ASN A 9 -14.12 -29.49 20.76
N TRP A 10 -15.15 -29.68 21.57
CA TRP A 10 -15.03 -29.63 23.03
C TRP A 10 -15.26 -31.02 23.61
N LEU A 11 -14.36 -31.51 24.49
CA LEU A 11 -14.61 -32.70 25.31
C LEU A 11 -13.91 -32.60 26.68
N THR A 12 -14.57 -33.18 27.68
CA THR A 12 -14.33 -32.99 29.13
C THR A 12 -13.15 -33.75 29.72
N HIS A 13 -12.50 -34.68 29.01
CA HIS A 13 -11.40 -35.47 29.57
C HIS A 13 -10.30 -35.78 28.55
N GLY A 14 -9.13 -35.18 28.76
CA GLY A 14 -7.89 -35.44 28.04
C GLY A 14 -6.77 -34.51 28.53
N ASP A 15 -5.54 -35.02 28.59
CA ASP A 15 -4.36 -34.22 28.94
C ASP A 15 -4.15 -33.12 27.88
N VAL A 16 -4.08 -31.87 28.35
CA VAL A 16 -3.95 -30.66 27.54
C VAL A 16 -2.54 -30.11 27.74
N SER A 17 -1.78 -29.95 26.65
CA SER A 17 -0.50 -29.24 26.71
C SER A 17 -0.76 -27.73 26.73
N PRO A 18 -0.25 -26.98 27.73
CA PRO A 18 -0.33 -25.52 27.75
C PRO A 18 0.74 -24.98 26.80
N LEU A 19 0.48 -25.04 25.48
CA LEU A 19 1.50 -24.93 24.43
C LEU A 19 2.60 -26.02 24.56
N PRO A 20 3.36 -26.35 23.49
CA PRO A 20 3.29 -25.86 22.14
C PRO A 20 2.54 -26.82 21.22
N PHE A 21 2.08 -26.31 20.08
CA PHE A 21 1.72 -27.13 18.94
C PHE A 21 2.81 -28.17 18.64
N PRO A 22 2.47 -29.37 18.14
CA PRO A 22 3.48 -30.28 17.63
C PRO A 22 4.30 -29.57 16.54
N GLN A 23 5.63 -29.62 16.65
CA GLN A 23 6.55 -29.01 15.66
C GLN A 23 6.40 -29.63 14.25
N SER A 24 5.80 -30.83 14.17
CA SER A 24 5.54 -31.57 12.95
C SER A 24 4.05 -31.85 12.80
N ILE A 25 3.44 -31.42 11.69
CA ILE A 25 2.03 -31.66 11.37
C ILE A 25 1.90 -32.57 10.15
N SER A 26 0.95 -33.51 10.17
CA SER A 26 0.64 -34.41 9.06
C SER A 26 -0.17 -33.66 7.99
N ALA A 27 0.41 -33.45 6.83
CA ALA A 27 -0.07 -32.60 5.72
C ALA A 27 -1.40 -32.99 5.01
N ASN A 28 -2.19 -33.90 5.58
CA ASN A 28 -3.45 -34.40 5.00
C ASN A 28 -4.58 -34.52 6.06
N ALA A 29 -4.43 -33.92 7.25
CA ALA A 29 -5.37 -34.11 8.34
C ALA A 29 -6.17 -32.83 8.65
N THR A 30 -7.49 -32.96 8.76
CA THR A 30 -8.29 -31.97 9.51
C THR A 30 -7.87 -32.04 10.97
N HIS A 31 -7.35 -30.94 11.53
CA HIS A 31 -6.84 -30.90 12.90
C HIS A 31 -7.93 -30.46 13.85
N VAL A 32 -8.44 -31.39 14.66
CA VAL A 32 -9.38 -31.08 15.74
C VAL A 32 -8.60 -30.61 16.97
N LEU A 33 -8.74 -29.35 17.39
CA LEU A 33 -8.21 -28.86 18.66
C LEU A 33 -9.31 -28.64 19.69
N HIS A 34 -8.97 -28.90 20.95
CA HIS A 34 -9.88 -28.82 22.08
C HIS A 34 -9.37 -27.78 23.07
N PHE A 35 -10.25 -26.87 23.51
CA PHE A 35 -9.96 -25.83 24.50
C PHE A 35 -10.82 -26.01 25.75
N ARG A 36 -10.29 -25.66 26.92
CA ARG A 36 -11.01 -25.75 28.20
C ARG A 36 -11.77 -24.47 28.58
N SER A 37 -11.51 -23.37 27.88
CA SER A 37 -12.18 -22.08 28.09
C SER A 37 -12.12 -21.21 26.84
N LEU A 38 -13.00 -20.21 26.75
CA LEU A 38 -12.93 -19.18 25.71
C LEU A 38 -11.62 -18.39 25.78
N VAL A 39 -11.08 -18.17 26.98
CA VAL A 39 -9.77 -17.51 27.18
C VAL A 39 -8.67 -18.28 26.47
N GLN A 40 -8.61 -19.62 26.63
CA GLN A 40 -7.61 -20.44 25.94
C GLN A 40 -7.76 -20.42 24.42
N LEU A 41 -9.00 -20.37 23.92
CA LEU A 41 -9.26 -20.20 22.49
C LEU A 41 -8.74 -18.84 21.99
N ILE A 42 -9.01 -17.75 22.71
CA ILE A 42 -8.52 -16.41 22.36
C ILE A 42 -6.99 -16.37 22.39
N GLU A 43 -6.34 -16.93 23.43
CA GLU A 43 -4.88 -17.04 23.51
C GLU A 43 -4.31 -17.76 22.28
N TYR A 44 -4.92 -18.88 21.90
CA TYR A 44 -4.53 -19.64 20.73
C TYR A 44 -4.67 -18.82 19.44
N LEU A 45 -5.82 -18.19 19.23
CA LEU A 45 -6.08 -17.39 18.02
C LEU A 45 -5.14 -16.20 17.92
N SER A 46 -4.88 -15.52 19.04
CA SER A 46 -3.92 -14.41 19.14
C SER A 46 -2.48 -14.79 18.83
N VAL A 47 -2.11 -16.07 18.87
CA VAL A 47 -0.76 -16.56 18.52
C VAL A 47 -0.74 -17.19 17.13
N SER A 48 -1.89 -17.69 16.65
CA SER A 48 -1.98 -18.43 15.40
C SER A 48 -1.46 -17.67 14.18
N ILE A 49 -1.63 -16.34 14.16
CA ILE A 49 -1.23 -15.49 13.03
C ILE A 49 0.27 -15.22 12.89
N ASN A 50 1.11 -15.52 13.89
CA ASN A 50 2.52 -15.15 13.84
C ASN A 50 3.41 -16.16 13.08
N TYR A 51 2.81 -17.17 12.45
CA TYR A 51 3.53 -18.34 11.97
C TYR A 51 2.92 -18.90 10.72
N THR A 52 3.75 -19.37 9.79
CA THR A 52 3.31 -20.18 8.65
C THR A 52 3.75 -21.63 8.83
N LEU A 53 3.04 -22.54 8.17
CA LEU A 53 3.39 -23.95 8.10
C LEU A 53 4.12 -24.20 6.77
N VAL A 54 5.37 -24.61 6.86
CA VAL A 54 6.22 -24.90 5.69
C VAL A 54 6.44 -26.40 5.59
N ARG A 55 6.19 -26.95 4.41
CA ARG A 55 6.41 -28.37 4.13
C ARG A 55 7.86 -28.63 3.76
N PHE A 56 8.52 -29.45 4.55
CA PHE A 56 9.84 -30.01 4.30
C PHE A 56 9.73 -31.49 3.90
N SER A 57 10.85 -32.06 3.45
CA SER A 57 10.92 -33.47 3.04
C SER A 57 10.64 -34.46 4.17
N ASP A 58 10.74 -34.02 5.42
CA ASP A 58 10.57 -34.79 6.66
C ASP A 58 9.28 -34.46 7.44
N GLY A 59 8.45 -33.50 6.98
CA GLY A 59 7.20 -33.12 7.63
C GLY A 59 6.80 -31.67 7.38
N VAL A 60 5.74 -31.20 8.03
CA VAL A 60 5.33 -29.78 8.02
C VAL A 60 5.87 -29.12 9.28
N GLN A 61 6.73 -28.11 9.15
CA GLN A 61 7.30 -27.36 10.27
C GLN A 61 6.67 -25.96 10.37
N ARG A 62 6.56 -25.46 11.60
CA ARG A 62 6.07 -24.10 11.87
C ARG A 62 7.24 -23.11 11.86
N ILE A 63 7.15 -22.06 11.05
CA ILE A 63 8.17 -21.02 10.94
C ILE A 63 7.55 -19.67 11.28
N PRO A 64 8.16 -18.86 12.17
CA PRO A 64 7.73 -17.48 12.40
C PRO A 64 7.67 -16.73 11.08
N LEU A 65 6.58 -16.01 10.85
CA LEU A 65 6.43 -15.23 9.63
C LEU A 65 7.50 -14.15 9.57
N ASN A 66 8.34 -14.24 8.55
CA ASN A 66 9.46 -13.33 8.39
C ASN A 66 9.82 -13.16 6.90
N THR A 67 9.20 -12.15 6.28
CA THR A 67 9.40 -11.61 4.90
C THR A 67 9.05 -12.50 3.71
N HIS A 68 8.79 -13.78 3.95
CA HIS A 68 7.90 -14.56 3.10
C HIS A 68 6.57 -14.61 3.82
N GLU A 69 5.92 -13.46 3.91
CA GLU A 69 4.57 -13.31 4.47
C GLU A 69 3.57 -13.94 3.51
N LYS A 70 3.75 -15.25 3.25
CA LYS A 70 2.75 -16.07 2.58
C LYS A 70 1.58 -16.09 3.51
N GLU A 71 0.53 -15.40 3.10
CA GLU A 71 -0.77 -15.58 3.70
C GLU A 71 -1.03 -17.07 3.79
N ILE A 72 -1.22 -17.56 5.00
CA ILE A 72 -1.41 -18.98 5.17
C ILE A 72 -2.81 -19.28 4.61
N ASP A 73 -2.89 -20.27 3.72
CA ASP A 73 -4.12 -20.70 3.06
C ASP A 73 -5.06 -21.46 4.03
N TYR A 74 -5.33 -20.85 5.19
CA TYR A 74 -6.18 -21.38 6.23
C TYR A 74 -7.38 -20.46 6.42
N ALA A 75 -8.51 -20.85 5.85
CA ALA A 75 -9.77 -20.57 6.51
C ALA A 75 -9.71 -21.23 7.90
N THR A 76 -9.56 -20.44 8.97
CA THR A 76 -9.60 -20.99 10.34
C THR A 76 -11.07 -21.20 10.69
N ILE A 77 -11.55 -22.44 10.50
CA ILE A 77 -12.94 -22.78 10.79
C ILE A 77 -13.08 -23.15 12.27
N ILE A 78 -13.70 -22.28 13.05
CA ILE A 78 -13.94 -22.50 14.47
C ILE A 78 -15.30 -23.17 14.65
N VAL A 79 -15.33 -24.49 14.63
CA VAL A 79 -16.54 -25.23 14.98
C VAL A 79 -16.77 -25.07 16.50
N VAL A 80 -17.92 -24.51 16.89
CA VAL A 80 -18.31 -24.40 18.30
C VAL A 80 -19.48 -25.34 18.50
N ASN A 81 -19.23 -26.47 19.15
CA ASN A 81 -20.28 -27.40 19.51
C ASN A 81 -21.24 -26.73 20.50
N THR A 82 -22.43 -26.37 20.05
CA THR A 82 -23.43 -25.64 20.85
C THR A 82 -24.27 -26.53 21.75
N ASN A 83 -24.07 -27.85 21.71
CA ASN A 83 -24.88 -28.82 22.44
C ASN A 83 -24.40 -29.11 23.87
N GLU A 84 -23.22 -28.62 24.26
CA GLU A 84 -22.70 -28.82 25.62
C GLU A 84 -22.86 -27.54 26.49
N ASP A 85 -23.33 -27.73 27.72
CA ASP A 85 -23.71 -26.71 28.71
C ASP A 85 -22.54 -25.84 29.24
N ILE A 86 -21.40 -25.82 28.58
CA ILE A 86 -20.12 -25.35 29.13
C ILE A 86 -19.93 -23.83 28.99
N TRP A 87 -20.72 -23.19 28.12
CA TRP A 87 -20.75 -21.73 27.96
C TRP A 87 -21.51 -21.03 29.10
N LYS A 88 -22.35 -21.76 29.84
CA LYS A 88 -23.34 -21.20 30.76
C LYS A 88 -22.75 -20.47 31.97
N GLU A 89 -21.45 -20.58 32.24
CA GLU A 89 -20.85 -19.95 33.42
C GLU A 89 -20.29 -18.54 33.16
N GLU A 90 -20.06 -18.11 31.92
CA GLU A 90 -19.44 -16.79 31.64
C GLU A 90 -20.21 -15.91 30.64
N ILE A 91 -20.49 -16.39 29.43
CA ILE A 91 -21.14 -15.60 28.36
C ILE A 91 -22.05 -16.47 27.47
N SER A 92 -23.10 -15.90 26.87
CA SER A 92 -23.95 -16.65 25.93
C SER A 92 -23.17 -17.05 24.67
N ILE A 93 -23.52 -18.19 24.03
CA ILE A 93 -22.89 -18.64 22.77
C ILE A 93 -23.00 -17.58 21.67
N ASP A 94 -24.17 -16.94 21.55
CA ASP A 94 -24.40 -15.87 20.57
C ASP A 94 -23.49 -14.66 20.83
N THR A 95 -23.30 -14.29 22.10
CA THR A 95 -22.34 -13.26 22.51
C THR A 95 -20.90 -13.68 22.18
N ALA A 96 -20.50 -14.92 22.50
CA ALA A 96 -19.18 -15.45 22.20
C ALA A 96 -18.86 -15.40 20.70
N VAL A 97 -19.82 -15.82 19.87
CA VAL A 97 -19.74 -15.78 18.41
C VAL A 97 -19.50 -14.38 17.91
N LYS A 98 -20.30 -13.42 18.38
CA LYS A 98 -20.17 -12.00 17.99
C LYS A 98 -18.81 -11.44 18.37
N LEU A 99 -18.32 -11.75 19.56
CA LEU A 99 -17.05 -11.25 20.07
C LEU A 99 -15.84 -11.86 19.36
N LEU A 100 -15.89 -13.16 19.05
CA LEU A 100 -14.85 -13.82 18.25
C LEU A 100 -14.79 -13.24 16.83
N LYS A 101 -15.95 -13.05 16.18
CA LYS A 101 -16.02 -12.40 14.86
C LYS A 101 -15.50 -10.97 14.90
N TYR A 102 -15.80 -10.23 15.95
CA TYR A 102 -15.30 -8.87 16.15
C TYR A 102 -13.78 -8.81 16.33
N ARG A 103 -13.21 -9.71 17.14
CA ARG A 103 -11.80 -9.67 17.50
C ARG A 103 -10.88 -10.27 16.43
N PHE A 104 -11.35 -11.32 15.77
CA PHE A 104 -10.56 -12.18 14.89
C PHE A 104 -11.19 -12.28 13.49
N SER A 105 -11.75 -11.17 13.07
CA SER A 105 -12.48 -11.02 11.82
C SER A 105 -11.63 -11.41 10.59
N HIS A 106 -10.33 -11.11 10.62
CA HIS A 106 -9.29 -11.52 9.67
C HIS A 106 -9.08 -13.03 9.54
N LEU A 107 -9.41 -13.85 10.55
CA LEU A 107 -9.20 -15.30 10.53
C LEU A 107 -10.30 -16.07 9.77
N ASN A 108 -11.25 -15.36 9.16
CA ASN A 108 -12.36 -15.96 8.41
C ASN A 108 -13.13 -16.98 9.27
N ILE A 109 -13.42 -16.58 10.51
CA ILE A 109 -14.00 -17.45 11.53
C ILE A 109 -15.45 -17.77 11.19
N ILE A 110 -15.72 -19.05 10.96
CA ILE A 110 -17.06 -19.58 10.79
C ILE A 110 -17.41 -20.42 12.01
N ILE A 111 -18.54 -20.10 12.64
CA ILE A 111 -19.05 -20.81 13.81
C ILE A 111 -20.26 -21.66 13.42
N LEU A 112 -20.12 -22.98 13.59
CA LEU A 112 -21.10 -23.98 13.14
C LEU A 112 -21.61 -24.84 14.30
N PRO A 113 -22.93 -25.05 14.44
CA PRO A 113 -23.50 -25.73 15.60
C PRO A 113 -23.27 -27.25 15.64
N VAL A 114 -23.30 -28.00 14.52
CA VAL A 114 -22.91 -29.43 14.41
C VAL A 114 -22.63 -29.78 12.93
N ASP A 115 -21.70 -30.72 12.70
CA ASP A 115 -21.29 -31.37 11.44
C ASP A 115 -21.07 -30.46 10.21
N PRO A 116 -19.81 -30.02 9.97
CA PRO A 116 -19.52 -28.97 9.04
C PRO A 116 -18.96 -29.45 7.70
N GLU A 117 -18.96 -30.75 7.37
CA GLU A 117 -18.28 -31.26 6.16
C GLU A 117 -18.68 -30.54 4.86
N ASP A 118 -19.98 -30.28 4.65
CA ASP A 118 -20.45 -29.58 3.45
C ASP A 118 -20.01 -28.11 3.40
N LYS A 119 -20.06 -27.40 4.53
CA LYS A 119 -19.60 -26.01 4.64
C LYS A 119 -18.07 -25.89 4.58
N ILE A 120 -17.37 -26.87 5.13
CA ILE A 120 -15.92 -27.02 5.02
C ILE A 120 -15.53 -27.22 3.56
N ARG A 121 -16.26 -28.07 2.82
CA ARG A 121 -16.02 -28.31 1.40
C ARG A 121 -16.24 -27.05 0.58
N GLU A 122 -17.35 -26.35 0.80
CA GLU A 122 -17.64 -25.05 0.16
C GLU A 122 -16.51 -24.03 0.40
N MET A 123 -16.01 -23.94 1.64
CA MET A 123 -14.89 -23.06 1.99
C MET A 123 -13.57 -23.48 1.33
N ARG A 124 -13.28 -24.78 1.26
CA ARG A 124 -12.08 -25.28 0.56
C ARG A 124 -12.10 -24.97 -0.93
N GLU A 125 -13.28 -24.92 -1.55
CA GLU A 125 -13.44 -24.66 -2.98
C GLU A 125 -13.39 -23.16 -3.31
N ASN A 126 -13.95 -22.32 -2.44
CA ASN A 126 -14.08 -20.88 -2.69
C ASN A 126 -12.97 -20.02 -2.08
N PHE A 127 -12.16 -20.55 -1.16
CA PHE A 127 -11.17 -19.79 -0.37
C PHE A 127 -9.67 -20.17 -0.48
N PRO A 128 -9.21 -21.06 -1.39
CA PRO A 128 -7.82 -21.54 -1.34
C PRO A 128 -6.79 -20.48 -1.72
N THR A 129 -7.13 -19.48 -2.55
CA THR A 129 -6.10 -18.58 -3.11
C THR A 129 -6.24 -17.13 -2.66
N ARG A 130 -5.09 -16.45 -2.62
CA ARG A 130 -4.97 -15.02 -2.34
C ARG A 130 -5.93 -14.16 -3.19
N LEU A 131 -6.03 -14.41 -4.50
CA LEU A 131 -6.91 -13.65 -5.39
C LEU A 131 -8.40 -13.83 -5.04
N GLN A 132 -8.81 -15.04 -4.64
CA GLN A 132 -10.19 -15.29 -4.20
C GLN A 132 -10.51 -14.53 -2.90
N ARG A 133 -9.56 -14.45 -1.97
CA ARG A 133 -9.72 -13.68 -0.72
C ARG A 133 -9.82 -12.19 -0.97
N MET A 134 -8.91 -11.63 -1.78
CA MET A 134 -8.96 -10.21 -2.17
C MET A 134 -10.30 -9.89 -2.85
N LYS A 135 -10.73 -10.73 -3.80
CA LYS A 135 -12.04 -10.60 -4.49
C LYS A 135 -13.22 -10.56 -3.50
N LEU A 136 -13.19 -11.42 -2.48
CA LEU A 136 -14.22 -11.46 -1.46
C LEU A 136 -14.21 -10.21 -0.58
N TRP A 137 -13.07 -9.84 0.00
CA TRP A 137 -12.99 -8.69 0.91
C TRP A 137 -13.49 -7.41 0.24
N THR A 138 -13.18 -7.23 -1.04
CA THR A 138 -13.61 -6.07 -1.82
C THR A 138 -15.06 -6.14 -2.33
N GLY A 139 -15.80 -7.21 -1.99
CA GLY A 139 -17.23 -7.35 -2.30
C GLY A 139 -17.54 -7.71 -3.76
N PHE A 140 -16.58 -8.26 -4.52
CA PHE A 140 -16.81 -8.73 -5.90
C PHE A 140 -17.33 -10.18 -5.98
N SER A 141 -17.46 -10.84 -4.84
CA SER A 141 -18.13 -12.13 -4.69
C SER A 141 -18.87 -12.17 -3.37
N ASN A 142 -19.99 -12.89 -3.33
CA ASN A 142 -20.73 -13.11 -2.10
C ASN A 142 -20.32 -14.46 -1.50
N ALA A 143 -20.02 -14.45 -0.20
CA ALA A 143 -19.95 -15.67 0.61
C ALA A 143 -20.79 -15.44 1.86
N GLU A 144 -21.85 -16.23 2.06
CA GLU A 144 -22.82 -16.05 3.15
C GLU A 144 -22.18 -16.07 4.55
N LEU A 145 -20.98 -16.63 4.68
CA LEU A 145 -20.32 -16.89 5.96
C LEU A 145 -19.15 -15.96 6.28
N LEU A 146 -18.78 -15.06 5.37
CA LEU A 146 -17.59 -14.23 5.48
C LEU A 146 -17.90 -12.76 5.24
N ASP A 147 -17.29 -11.91 6.08
CA ASP A 147 -17.55 -10.48 6.07
C ASP A 147 -16.71 -9.80 4.97
N THR A 148 -17.37 -8.95 4.18
CA THR A 148 -16.75 -8.05 3.20
C THR A 148 -16.45 -6.69 3.86
N MET A 149 -15.56 -5.89 3.27
CA MET A 149 -15.24 -4.56 3.78
C MET A 149 -16.48 -3.67 3.93
N ASP A 150 -17.39 -3.68 2.95
CA ASP A 150 -18.64 -2.92 3.01
C ASP A 150 -19.59 -3.47 4.08
N GLY A 151 -19.62 -4.79 4.27
CA GLY A 151 -20.35 -5.45 5.35
C GLY A 151 -19.82 -5.06 6.74
N TYR A 152 -18.51 -4.89 6.90
CA TYR A 152 -17.93 -4.34 8.13
C TYR A 152 -18.40 -2.91 8.40
N VAL A 153 -18.44 -2.07 7.37
CA VAL A 153 -18.92 -0.69 7.51
C VAL A 153 -20.41 -0.66 7.90
N ASP A 154 -21.22 -1.59 7.41
CA ASP A 154 -22.65 -1.69 7.76
C ASP A 154 -22.94 -2.45 9.05
N SER A 155 -21.95 -3.17 9.58
CA SER A 155 -22.16 -3.99 10.78
C SER A 155 -22.57 -3.13 11.97
N LYS A 156 -23.58 -3.59 12.70
CA LYS A 156 -24.05 -2.89 13.90
C LYS A 156 -22.95 -2.84 14.93
N ALA A 157 -22.85 -1.71 15.64
CA ALA A 157 -22.01 -1.59 16.81
C ALA A 157 -22.35 -2.71 17.81
N ILE A 158 -21.31 -3.31 18.37
CA ILE A 158 -21.47 -4.30 19.44
C ILE A 158 -21.99 -3.55 20.66
N LYS A 159 -22.95 -4.17 21.34
CA LYS A 159 -23.51 -3.55 22.53
C LYS A 159 -22.42 -3.36 23.58
N GLU A 160 -22.52 -2.25 24.31
CA GLU A 160 -21.57 -1.91 25.36
C GLU A 160 -21.48 -2.99 26.45
N GLU A 161 -22.61 -3.63 26.78
CA GLU A 161 -22.66 -4.77 27.71
C GLU A 161 -21.80 -5.97 27.25
N ASP A 162 -21.86 -6.30 25.96
CA ASP A 162 -21.09 -7.40 25.36
C ASP A 162 -19.59 -7.02 25.30
N LEU A 163 -19.27 -5.77 24.97
CA LEU A 163 -17.89 -5.26 24.94
C LEU A 163 -17.24 -5.28 26.33
N LYS A 164 -17.99 -4.92 27.38
CA LYS A 164 -17.49 -4.95 28.77
C LYS A 164 -17.18 -6.36 29.22
N LEU A 165 -18.06 -7.31 28.88
CA LEU A 165 -17.88 -8.72 29.15
C LEU A 165 -16.65 -9.28 28.41
N PHE A 166 -16.47 -8.89 27.14
CA PHE A 166 -15.31 -9.29 26.38
C PHE A 166 -14.00 -8.73 26.95
N THR A 167 -14.05 -7.48 27.37
CA THR A 167 -12.92 -6.80 28.00
C THR A 167 -12.48 -7.50 29.29
N ASP A 168 -13.43 -7.96 30.11
CA ASP A 168 -13.14 -8.79 31.28
C ASP A 168 -12.43 -10.09 30.90
N LEU A 169 -12.92 -10.80 29.86
CA LEU A 169 -12.27 -12.01 29.37
C LEU A 169 -10.84 -11.76 28.88
N LEU A 170 -10.63 -10.70 28.08
CA LEU A 170 -9.31 -10.33 27.55
C LEU A 170 -8.34 -9.94 28.68
N SER A 171 -8.82 -9.36 29.78
CA SER A 171 -7.99 -8.98 30.91
C SER A 171 -7.33 -10.17 31.62
N ARG A 172 -7.90 -11.37 31.50
CA ARG A 172 -7.40 -12.61 32.11
C ARG A 172 -6.23 -13.23 31.34
N ILE A 173 -6.00 -12.78 30.10
CA ILE A 173 -4.92 -13.26 29.25
C ILE A 173 -3.62 -12.58 29.66
N GLN A 174 -2.55 -13.36 29.83
CA GLN A 174 -1.22 -12.82 30.09
C GLN A 174 -0.45 -12.65 28.77
N TYR A 175 -0.59 -11.48 28.14
CA TYR A 175 -0.08 -11.25 26.78
C TYR A 175 1.45 -11.40 26.65
N ASP A 176 2.22 -11.16 27.72
CA ASP A 176 3.66 -11.42 27.73
C ASP A 176 4.01 -12.89 27.45
N LYS A 177 3.14 -13.81 27.85
CA LYS A 177 3.34 -15.26 27.61
C LYS A 177 3.01 -15.66 26.17
N LEU A 178 2.39 -14.78 25.39
CA LEU A 178 2.04 -15.03 23.99
C LEU A 178 3.15 -14.61 23.01
N LEU A 179 4.21 -13.96 23.50
CA LEU A 179 5.34 -13.46 22.71
C LEU A 179 6.50 -14.47 22.71
N PHE A 180 6.42 -15.49 21.86
CA PHE A 180 7.35 -16.63 21.89
C PHE A 180 8.69 -16.37 21.19
N HIS A 181 8.72 -15.47 20.21
CA HIS A 181 9.88 -15.25 19.34
C HIS A 181 10.50 -13.87 19.50
N VAL A 182 10.33 -13.26 20.66
CA VAL A 182 11.10 -12.08 21.03
C VAL A 182 12.49 -12.57 21.40
N ASN A 183 13.50 -12.30 20.57
CA ASN A 183 14.87 -12.40 21.05
C ASN A 183 14.94 -11.52 22.30
N ALA A 184 15.25 -12.10 23.46
CA ALA A 184 15.03 -11.53 24.80
C ALA A 184 15.77 -10.20 25.11
N ASP A 185 16.32 -9.56 24.08
CA ASP A 185 17.05 -8.31 24.12
C ASP A 185 16.13 -7.13 23.81
N ARG A 186 15.36 -6.71 24.82
CA ARG A 186 14.56 -5.48 24.79
C ARG A 186 15.44 -4.25 24.48
N GLU A 187 16.70 -4.25 24.91
CA GLU A 187 17.64 -3.15 24.64
C GLU A 187 17.94 -3.04 23.15
N LYS A 188 18.17 -4.16 22.46
CA LYS A 188 18.34 -4.18 21.00
C LYS A 188 17.13 -3.65 20.24
N LEU A 189 15.91 -4.00 20.66
CA LEU A 189 14.67 -3.46 20.06
C LEU A 189 14.57 -1.95 20.30
N TRP A 190 14.89 -1.50 21.51
CA TRP A 190 14.92 -0.09 21.86
C TRP A 190 15.99 0.69 21.07
N GLU A 191 17.18 0.12 20.88
CA GLU A 191 18.24 0.73 20.08
C GLU A 191 17.84 0.87 18.61
N ALA A 192 17.19 -0.16 18.05
CA ALA A 192 16.69 -0.11 16.67
C ALA A 192 15.61 0.95 16.51
N LEU A 193 14.65 1.02 17.46
CA LEU A 193 13.58 2.01 17.48
C LEU A 193 14.10 3.47 17.45
N ASN A 194 15.25 3.73 18.06
CA ASN A 194 15.83 5.07 18.17
C ASN A 194 16.75 5.46 17.00
N LYS A 195 16.80 4.66 15.93
CA LYS A 195 17.61 4.93 14.73
C LYS A 195 16.70 5.16 13.53
N TRP A 196 17.04 6.14 12.69
CA TRP A 196 16.30 6.39 11.44
C TRP A 196 16.49 5.27 10.42
N ASP A 197 17.65 4.63 10.45
CA ASP A 197 17.98 3.46 9.63
C ASP A 197 17.29 2.19 10.18
N PHE A 198 16.05 2.33 10.68
CA PHE A 198 15.18 1.25 11.11
C PHE A 198 14.83 0.39 9.90
N ASP A 199 15.17 -0.89 9.97
CA ASP A 199 14.83 -1.89 8.95
C ASP A 199 13.77 -2.82 9.53
N ALA A 200 12.51 -2.48 9.29
CA ALA A 200 11.37 -3.24 9.79
C ALA A 200 11.44 -4.72 9.41
N PHE A 201 12.09 -5.08 8.29
CA PHE A 201 12.23 -6.47 7.81
C PHE A 201 13.18 -7.33 8.67
N GLN A 202 13.93 -6.75 9.60
CA GLN A 202 14.78 -7.52 10.54
C GLN A 202 13.97 -8.15 11.68
N PHE A 203 12.75 -7.69 11.91
CA PHE A 203 11.93 -8.06 13.06
C PHE A 203 10.82 -9.02 12.65
N ASN A 204 10.47 -9.99 13.49
CA ASN A 204 9.22 -10.73 13.31
C ASN A 204 8.02 -9.95 13.89
N LEU A 205 6.80 -10.46 13.73
CA LEU A 205 5.60 -9.75 14.22
C LEU A 205 5.53 -9.59 15.74
N ASP A 206 6.06 -10.54 16.53
CA ASP A 206 6.14 -10.39 17.99
C ASP A 206 7.10 -9.25 18.34
N GLU A 207 8.27 -9.20 17.70
CA GLU A 207 9.26 -8.13 17.90
C GLU A 207 8.70 -6.77 17.49
N LEU A 208 7.96 -6.69 16.37
CA LEU A 208 7.28 -5.45 15.95
C LEU A 208 6.19 -5.03 16.93
N LEU A 209 5.42 -5.97 17.47
CA LEU A 209 4.43 -5.68 18.50
C LEU A 209 5.08 -5.13 19.77
N VAL A 210 6.22 -5.71 20.18
CA VAL A 210 7.03 -5.19 21.29
C VAL A 210 7.54 -3.79 20.97
N ILE A 211 8.02 -3.52 19.75
CA ILE A 211 8.44 -2.18 19.33
C ILE A 211 7.28 -1.18 19.45
N SER A 212 6.07 -1.53 19.00
CA SER A 212 4.88 -0.70 19.22
C SER A 212 4.62 -0.47 20.71
N PHE A 213 4.71 -1.52 21.53
CA PHE A 213 4.56 -1.42 22.98
C PHE A 213 5.57 -0.45 23.60
N LEU A 214 6.85 -0.50 23.21
CA LEU A 214 7.89 0.42 23.72
C LEU A 214 7.62 1.90 23.36
N ILE A 215 6.96 2.16 22.22
CA ILE A 215 6.54 3.52 21.85
C ILE A 215 5.40 4.01 22.75
N PHE A 216 4.42 3.14 23.03
CA PHE A 216 3.21 3.51 23.77
C PHE A 216 3.34 3.39 25.29
N GLU A 217 4.28 2.61 25.81
CA GLU A 217 4.41 2.35 27.26
C GLU A 217 4.64 3.63 28.08
N ARG A 218 5.20 4.67 27.47
CA ARG A 218 5.41 5.99 28.10
C ARG A 218 4.13 6.79 28.35
N PHE A 219 3.00 6.38 27.77
CA PHE A 219 1.70 7.05 27.94
C PHE A 219 0.77 6.31 28.90
N ILE A 220 1.10 5.08 29.28
CA ILE A 220 0.28 4.22 30.16
C ILE A 220 0.96 4.01 31.51
N LYS A 221 0.18 3.65 32.53
CA LYS A 221 0.77 3.21 33.81
C LYS A 221 1.26 1.75 33.71
N PRO A 222 2.36 1.37 34.40
CA PRO A 222 2.92 0.02 34.31
C PRO A 222 1.94 -1.12 34.58
N GLU A 223 1.02 -0.94 35.54
CA GLU A 223 -0.03 -1.92 35.89
C GLU A 223 -1.00 -2.21 34.73
N ASN A 224 -1.07 -1.31 33.74
CA ASN A 224 -1.97 -1.40 32.59
C ASN A 224 -1.26 -1.89 31.32
N SER A 225 -0.02 -2.34 31.47
CA SER A 225 0.78 -2.90 30.37
C SER A 225 0.03 -4.02 29.63
N ASN A 226 -0.70 -4.87 30.35
CA ASN A 226 -1.46 -5.97 29.75
C ASN A 226 -2.61 -5.48 28.86
N ASN A 227 -3.29 -4.40 29.25
CA ASN A 227 -4.38 -3.80 28.47
C ASN A 227 -3.86 -3.17 27.18
N LEU A 228 -2.73 -2.46 27.25
CA LEU A 228 -2.08 -1.93 26.05
C LEU A 228 -1.64 -3.07 25.13
N LYS A 229 -1.06 -4.16 25.66
CA LYS A 229 -0.73 -5.34 24.84
C LYS A 229 -1.97 -5.92 24.19
N SER A 230 -3.07 -6.10 24.93
CA SER A 230 -4.35 -6.55 24.37
C SER A 230 -4.80 -5.69 23.18
N PHE A 231 -4.76 -4.36 23.32
CA PHE A 231 -5.05 -3.41 22.25
C PHE A 231 -4.09 -3.56 21.05
N LEU A 232 -2.78 -3.65 21.28
CA LEU A 232 -1.79 -3.79 20.22
C LEU A 232 -1.91 -5.12 19.46
N PHE A 233 -2.20 -6.21 20.18
CA PHE A 233 -2.58 -7.48 19.55
C PHE A 233 -3.84 -7.26 18.68
N PHE A 234 -4.83 -6.48 19.13
CA PHE A 234 -6.05 -6.25 18.35
C PHE A 234 -5.81 -5.45 17.08
N VAL A 235 -4.98 -4.41 17.17
CA VAL A 235 -4.54 -3.69 15.99
C VAL A 235 -3.81 -4.61 15.01
N ARG A 236 -2.77 -5.33 15.45
CA ARG A 236 -1.98 -6.23 14.60
C ARG A 236 -2.87 -7.24 13.88
N ASP A 237 -3.78 -7.85 14.62
CA ASP A 237 -4.69 -8.86 14.14
C ASP A 237 -5.63 -8.32 13.04
N ASN A 238 -5.88 -7.00 12.98
CA ASN A 238 -6.70 -6.41 11.92
C ASN A 238 -5.89 -5.95 10.70
N TYR A 239 -4.59 -6.25 10.64
CA TYR A 239 -3.82 -6.12 9.40
C TYR A 239 -3.79 -7.46 8.67
N HIS A 240 -4.02 -7.42 7.35
CA HIS A 240 -3.89 -8.61 6.51
C HIS A 240 -2.41 -8.95 6.32
N ILE A 241 -1.93 -9.94 7.07
CA ILE A 241 -0.54 -10.40 7.03
C ILE A 241 -0.07 -10.84 5.65
N GLY A 242 -1.00 -11.25 4.78
CA GLY A 242 -0.72 -11.65 3.41
C GLY A 242 -0.40 -10.50 2.45
N ASN A 243 -0.64 -9.25 2.86
CA ASN A 243 -0.30 -8.10 2.04
C ASN A 243 1.23 -7.96 1.97
N PRO A 244 1.84 -7.89 0.77
CA PRO A 244 3.28 -7.71 0.66
C PRO A 244 3.78 -6.37 1.22
N PHE A 245 2.97 -5.31 1.14
CA PHE A 245 3.32 -3.96 1.61
C PHE A 245 2.41 -3.46 2.73
N HIS A 246 1.10 -3.32 2.49
CA HIS A 246 0.17 -2.70 3.46
C HIS A 246 -0.24 -3.67 4.57
N ASN A 247 0.71 -4.02 5.43
CA ASN A 247 0.55 -4.96 6.54
C ASN A 247 1.01 -4.33 7.87
N PHE A 248 0.99 -5.09 8.97
CA PHE A 248 1.38 -4.58 10.28
C PHE A 248 2.84 -4.09 10.34
N ARG A 249 3.75 -4.65 9.53
CA ARG A 249 5.15 -4.20 9.46
C ARG A 249 5.25 -2.80 8.89
N HIS A 250 4.48 -2.48 7.86
CA HIS A 250 4.40 -1.11 7.32
C HIS A 250 3.85 -0.16 8.37
N ALA A 251 2.73 -0.52 9.02
CA ALA A 251 2.16 0.27 10.11
C ALA A 251 3.17 0.58 11.24
N VAL A 252 4.02 -0.39 11.61
CA VAL A 252 5.09 -0.16 12.61
C VAL A 252 6.25 0.68 12.07
N ASP A 253 6.60 0.57 10.78
CA ASP A 253 7.60 1.45 10.15
C ASP A 253 7.15 2.91 10.16
N VAL A 254 5.89 3.17 9.79
CA VAL A 254 5.24 4.49 9.85
C VAL A 254 5.16 5.01 11.28
N LEU A 255 4.70 4.17 12.22
CA LEU A 255 4.69 4.50 13.64
C LEU A 255 6.08 4.90 14.16
N GLN A 256 7.12 4.18 13.73
CA GLN A 256 8.50 4.45 14.12
C GLN A 256 9.00 5.78 13.54
N ALA A 257 8.73 6.06 12.26
CA ALA A 257 9.07 7.33 11.62
C ALA A 257 8.37 8.51 12.32
N THR A 258 7.05 8.40 12.55
CA THR A 258 6.27 9.39 13.29
C THR A 258 6.84 9.64 14.69
N ASN A 259 7.19 8.58 15.43
CA ASN A 259 7.82 8.72 16.75
C ASN A 259 9.14 9.50 16.68
N MET A 260 9.96 9.26 15.65
CA MET A 260 11.20 10.02 15.45
C MET A 260 10.93 11.50 15.15
N PHE A 261 9.95 11.81 14.29
CA PHE A 261 9.58 13.19 13.98
C PHE A 261 9.09 13.95 15.22
N LEU A 262 8.17 13.34 15.98
CA LEU A 262 7.68 13.88 17.24
C LEU A 262 8.83 14.13 18.23
N ASN A 263 9.72 13.15 18.42
CA ASN A 263 10.86 13.30 19.32
C ASN A 263 11.82 14.43 18.88
N SER A 264 12.01 14.63 17.57
CA SER A 264 12.82 15.72 17.05
C SER A 264 12.17 17.09 17.28
N LEU A 265 10.86 17.20 17.06
CA LEU A 265 10.11 18.44 17.27
C LEU A 265 10.01 18.80 18.77
N ILE A 266 9.67 17.85 19.63
CA ILE A 266 9.53 18.05 21.09
C ILE A 266 10.85 18.54 21.73
N LYS A 267 12.00 18.11 21.21
CA LYS A 267 13.31 18.58 21.70
C LYS A 267 13.58 20.04 21.39
N ASN A 268 12.87 20.63 20.43
CA ASN A 268 13.00 22.02 20.05
C ASN A 268 11.88 22.84 20.70
N SER A 269 12.26 23.80 21.55
CA SER A 269 11.33 24.63 22.34
C SER A 269 10.36 25.47 21.51
N ASN A 270 10.60 25.61 20.20
CA ASN A 270 9.71 26.33 19.30
C ASN A 270 8.41 25.58 19.00
N TYR A 271 8.36 24.26 19.22
CA TYR A 271 7.19 23.45 18.95
C TYR A 271 6.53 23.00 20.26
N LYS A 272 5.28 23.40 20.46
CA LYS A 272 4.47 23.01 21.61
C LYS A 272 3.61 21.81 21.24
N ILE A 273 4.14 20.62 21.50
CA ILE A 273 3.43 19.36 21.25
C ILE A 273 3.13 18.73 22.61
N SER A 274 1.84 18.55 22.91
CA SER A 274 1.38 17.95 24.15
C SER A 274 1.60 16.42 24.16
N LYS A 275 1.45 15.79 25.33
CA LYS A 275 1.43 14.32 25.42
C LYS A 275 0.22 13.74 24.67
N LEU A 276 -0.93 14.41 24.71
CA LEU A 276 -2.14 13.99 24.02
C LEU A 276 -1.99 14.10 22.50
N ASP A 277 -1.34 15.16 22.02
CA ASP A 277 -1.01 15.39 20.61
C ASP A 277 -0.15 14.23 20.08
N SER A 278 0.93 13.93 20.80
CA SER A 278 1.84 12.83 20.47
C SER A 278 1.12 11.49 20.46
N PHE A 279 0.33 11.21 21.50
CA PHE A 279 -0.42 9.96 21.62
C PHE A 279 -1.43 9.80 20.47
N SER A 280 -2.16 10.86 20.12
CA SER A 280 -3.16 10.88 19.06
C SER A 280 -2.53 10.58 17.69
N LEU A 281 -1.43 11.26 17.34
CA LEU A 281 -0.75 11.05 16.06
C LEU A 281 -0.08 9.66 15.96
N LEU A 282 0.46 9.15 17.07
CA LEU A 282 1.02 7.79 17.11
C LEU A 282 -0.07 6.73 16.94
N LEU A 283 -1.23 6.90 17.57
CA LEU A 283 -2.40 6.05 17.33
C LEU A 283 -2.82 6.09 15.86
N ALA A 284 -2.91 7.29 15.26
CA ALA A 284 -3.21 7.44 13.84
C ALA A 284 -2.23 6.68 12.95
N SER A 285 -0.92 6.83 13.20
CA SER A 285 0.13 6.15 12.44
C SER A 285 0.05 4.63 12.55
N LEU A 286 -0.29 4.11 13.74
CA LEU A 286 -0.46 2.67 13.93
C LEU A 286 -1.74 2.13 13.24
N GLY A 287 -2.77 2.96 13.11
CA GLY A 287 -4.08 2.56 12.56
C GLY A 287 -4.35 2.96 11.11
N HIS A 288 -3.45 3.68 10.43
CA HIS A 288 -3.75 4.35 9.16
C HIS A 288 -4.13 3.40 8.01
N ASP A 289 -3.61 2.17 8.02
CA ASP A 289 -3.84 1.15 6.99
C ASP A 289 -4.57 -0.09 7.54
N ILE A 290 -5.24 0.05 8.69
CA ILE A 290 -5.85 -1.09 9.34
C ILE A 290 -6.95 -1.71 8.46
N GLY A 291 -6.91 -3.03 8.29
CA GLY A 291 -7.81 -3.77 7.41
C GLY A 291 -7.55 -3.59 5.92
N HIS A 292 -6.40 -3.03 5.50
CA HIS A 292 -6.10 -2.84 4.08
C HIS A 292 -6.16 -4.17 3.30
N PRO A 293 -6.92 -4.26 2.19
CA PRO A 293 -7.11 -5.50 1.42
C PRO A 293 -5.99 -5.81 0.40
N GLY A 294 -4.99 -4.93 0.27
CA GLY A 294 -3.88 -5.09 -0.67
C GLY A 294 -4.19 -4.60 -2.10
N ILE A 295 -4.98 -3.54 -2.22
CA ILE A 295 -5.44 -2.93 -3.49
C ILE A 295 -5.46 -1.40 -3.36
N THR A 296 -5.72 -0.67 -4.45
CA THR A 296 -5.74 0.81 -4.45
C THR A 296 -7.14 1.41 -4.57
N ASN A 297 -7.28 2.69 -4.18
CA ASN A 297 -8.49 3.49 -4.45
C ASN A 297 -8.84 3.48 -5.95
N ALA A 298 -7.85 3.65 -6.84
CA ALA A 298 -8.05 3.62 -8.29
C ALA A 298 -8.68 2.29 -8.77
N PHE A 299 -8.17 1.16 -8.27
CA PHE A 299 -8.73 -0.16 -8.59
C PHE A 299 -10.19 -0.30 -8.12
N LEU A 300 -10.52 0.17 -6.91
CA LEU A 300 -11.89 0.13 -6.37
C LEU A 300 -12.87 0.96 -7.21
N ILE A 301 -12.43 2.11 -7.70
CA ILE A 301 -13.23 3.02 -8.54
C ILE A 301 -13.47 2.39 -9.91
N SER A 302 -12.40 1.98 -10.61
CA SER A 302 -12.50 1.42 -11.95
C SER A 302 -13.35 0.15 -12.02
N ASN A 303 -13.36 -0.64 -10.93
CA ASN A 303 -14.15 -1.87 -10.83
C ASN A 303 -15.49 -1.67 -10.12
N LYS A 304 -15.89 -0.44 -9.76
CA LYS A 304 -17.18 -0.11 -9.12
C LYS A 304 -17.49 -0.95 -7.88
N SER A 305 -16.50 -1.14 -7.02
CA SER A 305 -16.67 -1.91 -5.78
C SER A 305 -17.80 -1.34 -4.90
N PRO A 306 -18.47 -2.15 -4.06
CA PRO A 306 -19.48 -1.66 -3.12
C PRO A 306 -18.99 -0.52 -2.22
N LEU A 307 -17.72 -0.60 -1.80
CA LEU A 307 -17.10 0.41 -0.95
C LEU A 307 -16.85 1.74 -1.69
N ALA A 308 -16.44 1.69 -2.97
CA ALA A 308 -16.30 2.87 -3.82
C ALA A 308 -17.63 3.61 -3.98
N VAL A 309 -18.71 2.86 -4.22
CA VAL A 309 -20.08 3.40 -4.27
C VAL A 309 -20.45 4.05 -2.93
N LYS A 310 -20.19 3.36 -1.81
CA LYS A 310 -20.54 3.85 -0.47
C LYS A 310 -19.83 5.17 -0.10
N PHE A 311 -18.56 5.30 -0.47
CA PHE A 311 -17.79 6.52 -0.20
C PHE A 311 -17.75 7.50 -1.38
N ASN A 312 -18.62 7.33 -2.38
CA ASN A 312 -18.72 8.20 -3.55
C ASN A 312 -17.36 8.47 -4.23
N ASN A 313 -16.51 7.44 -4.31
CA ASN A 313 -15.16 7.49 -4.87
C ASN A 313 -14.16 8.42 -4.15
N ILE A 314 -14.45 8.89 -2.94
CA ILE A 314 -13.59 9.84 -2.21
C ILE A 314 -12.87 9.12 -1.05
N SER A 315 -11.54 9.08 -1.09
CA SER A 315 -10.67 8.53 -0.04
C SER A 315 -11.21 7.20 0.51
N ILE A 316 -11.45 6.23 -0.38
CA ILE A 316 -12.29 5.05 -0.10
C ILE A 316 -11.64 4.20 1.00
N LEU A 317 -10.36 3.86 0.81
CA LEU A 317 -9.58 3.05 1.73
C LEU A 317 -9.32 3.80 3.03
N GLU A 318 -8.96 5.08 2.98
CA GLU A 318 -8.68 5.88 4.18
C GLU A 318 -9.93 6.06 5.04
N ASN A 319 -11.10 6.23 4.42
CA ASN A 319 -12.37 6.17 5.14
C ASN A 319 -12.58 4.80 5.78
N PHE A 320 -12.33 3.71 5.06
CA PHE A 320 -12.46 2.37 5.63
C PHE A 320 -11.51 2.16 6.82
N HIS A 321 -10.23 2.52 6.72
CA HIS A 321 -9.24 2.41 7.79
C HIS A 321 -9.68 3.21 9.01
N ARG A 322 -10.18 4.44 8.82
CA ARG A 322 -10.69 5.26 9.92
C ARG A 322 -11.86 4.59 10.64
N PHE A 323 -12.82 4.03 9.91
CA PHE A 323 -13.98 3.33 10.49
C PHE A 323 -13.52 2.08 11.25
N GLN A 324 -12.64 1.29 10.65
CA GLN A 324 -12.14 0.08 11.25
C GLN A 324 -11.32 0.37 12.52
N PHE A 325 -10.47 1.41 12.49
CA PHE A 325 -9.67 1.79 13.64
C PHE A 325 -10.52 2.32 14.79
N GLN A 326 -11.52 3.16 14.51
CA GLN A 326 -12.45 3.67 15.53
C GLN A 326 -13.14 2.56 16.30
N ARG A 327 -13.52 1.47 15.63
CA ARG A 327 -14.17 0.31 16.27
C ARG A 327 -13.28 -0.36 17.31
N ILE A 328 -11.96 -0.27 17.18
CA ILE A 328 -10.97 -0.84 18.10
C ILE A 328 -10.58 0.21 19.14
N LEU A 329 -10.34 1.44 18.70
CA LEU A 329 -9.83 2.53 19.50
C LEU A 329 -10.85 3.05 20.52
N ILE A 330 -12.11 3.25 20.14
CA ILE A 330 -13.14 3.81 21.03
C ILE A 330 -13.36 2.93 22.28
N PRO A 331 -13.56 1.60 22.16
CA PRO A 331 -13.67 0.74 23.33
C PRO A 331 -12.42 0.77 24.22
N PHE A 332 -11.22 0.80 23.62
CA PHE A 332 -9.97 0.91 24.37
C PHE A 332 -9.88 2.24 25.14
N LEU A 333 -10.26 3.37 24.53
CA LEU A 333 -10.25 4.67 25.19
C LEU A 333 -11.29 4.74 26.32
N ASN A 334 -12.50 4.24 26.09
CA ASN A 334 -13.55 4.18 27.12
C ASN A 334 -13.09 3.36 28.32
N GLN A 335 -12.54 2.17 28.08
CA GLN A 335 -11.97 1.34 29.15
C GLN A 335 -10.80 2.05 29.86
N SER A 336 -9.98 2.78 29.10
CA SER A 336 -8.85 3.53 29.64
C SER A 336 -9.27 4.66 30.57
N MET A 337 -10.38 5.33 30.27
CA MET A 337 -10.97 6.35 31.14
C MET A 337 -11.58 5.73 32.40
N GLU A 338 -12.36 4.65 32.27
CA GLU A 338 -12.99 3.99 33.42
C GLU A 338 -11.98 3.48 34.45
N ASN A 339 -10.86 2.93 33.98
CA ASN A 339 -9.86 2.29 34.84
C ASN A 339 -8.63 3.17 35.12
N ASN A 340 -8.66 4.46 34.73
CA ASN A 340 -7.52 5.38 34.80
C ASN A 340 -6.23 4.76 34.23
N LEU A 341 -6.31 4.12 33.05
CA LEU A 341 -5.22 3.31 32.50
C LEU A 341 -4.04 4.14 31.99
N LEU A 342 -4.33 5.31 31.42
CA LEU A 342 -3.32 6.25 30.94
C LEU A 342 -2.65 6.96 32.11
N SER A 343 -1.40 7.41 31.91
CA SER A 343 -0.60 8.03 32.97
C SER A 343 -1.32 9.20 33.65
N ILE A 344 -1.02 9.45 34.93
CA ILE A 344 -1.66 10.48 35.79
C ILE A 344 -1.54 11.91 35.23
N GLU A 345 -0.69 12.12 34.23
CA GLU A 345 -0.36 13.43 33.69
C GLU A 345 -1.01 13.75 32.33
N MET A 346 -2.01 12.97 31.87
CA MET A 346 -2.71 13.23 30.62
C MET A 346 -4.24 13.13 30.81
N GLU A 347 -4.92 14.27 30.78
CA GLU A 347 -6.37 14.32 30.62
C GLU A 347 -6.71 13.95 29.16
N ILE A 348 -7.65 13.01 28.98
CA ILE A 348 -8.03 12.52 27.65
C ILE A 348 -9.27 13.30 27.20
N ASP A 349 -9.09 14.18 26.22
CA ASP A 349 -10.19 14.68 25.41
C ASP A 349 -10.39 13.71 24.23
N VAL A 350 -11.35 12.78 24.37
CA VAL A 350 -11.65 11.76 23.35
C VAL A 350 -12.10 12.39 22.03
N PRO A 351 -13.02 13.36 21.99
CA PRO A 351 -13.35 14.09 20.77
C PRO A 351 -12.13 14.68 20.06
N TYR A 352 -11.25 15.39 20.79
CA TYR A 352 -10.03 15.98 20.21
C TYR A 352 -9.07 14.92 19.66
N LEU A 353 -8.80 13.85 20.43
CA LEU A 353 -7.95 12.75 20.00
C LEU A 353 -8.50 12.08 18.74
N LEU A 354 -9.80 11.77 18.71
CA LEU A 354 -10.45 11.17 17.55
C LEU A 354 -10.42 12.13 16.35
N ASP A 355 -10.53 13.44 16.56
CA ASP A 355 -10.38 14.44 15.50
C ASP A 355 -8.99 14.33 14.86
N ILE A 356 -7.91 14.38 15.65
CA ILE A 356 -6.54 14.21 15.13
C ILE A 356 -6.38 12.88 14.39
N VAL A 357 -6.83 11.77 15.00
CA VAL A 357 -6.71 10.44 14.40
C VAL A 357 -7.41 10.38 13.04
N ASN A 358 -8.66 10.84 12.97
CA ASN A 358 -9.44 10.79 11.74
C ASN A 358 -8.84 11.64 10.62
N TYR A 359 -8.45 12.89 10.93
CA TYR A 359 -7.87 13.78 9.94
C TYR A 359 -6.50 13.30 9.48
N SER A 360 -5.68 12.76 10.38
CA SER A 360 -4.38 12.21 10.05
C SER A 360 -4.50 10.99 9.12
N ILE A 361 -5.43 10.06 9.38
CA ILE A 361 -5.67 8.91 8.50
C ILE A 361 -6.20 9.37 7.14
N LEU A 362 -7.14 10.32 7.09
CA LEU A 362 -7.64 10.82 5.80
C LEU A 362 -6.60 11.60 4.99
N ALA A 363 -5.54 12.10 5.65
CA ALA A 363 -4.45 12.82 5.00
C ALA A 363 -3.48 11.90 4.26
N THR A 364 -3.47 10.59 4.55
CA THR A 364 -2.59 9.63 3.84
C THR A 364 -3.08 9.31 2.42
N ASP A 365 -4.29 9.75 2.05
CA ASP A 365 -4.80 9.62 0.67
C ASP A 365 -3.89 10.37 -0.31
N MET A 366 -3.16 9.61 -1.12
CA MET A 366 -2.22 10.15 -2.10
C MET A 366 -2.89 10.96 -3.22
N ALA A 367 -4.20 10.81 -3.45
CA ALA A 367 -4.93 11.69 -4.37
C ALA A 367 -5.00 13.15 -3.87
N LYS A 368 -4.85 13.37 -2.55
CA LYS A 368 -4.79 14.71 -1.93
C LYS A 368 -3.37 15.24 -1.79
N HIS A 369 -2.36 14.56 -2.34
CA HIS A 369 -0.97 14.95 -2.15
C HIS A 369 -0.72 16.41 -2.57
N ASP A 370 -1.20 16.81 -3.75
CA ASP A 370 -0.98 18.15 -4.30
C ASP A 370 -1.72 19.23 -3.49
N GLU A 371 -2.91 18.91 -2.93
CA GLU A 371 -3.62 19.79 -1.99
C GLU A 371 -2.73 20.07 -0.75
N PHE A 372 -2.14 19.04 -0.16
CA PHE A 372 -1.23 19.21 0.97
C PHE A 372 0.06 19.94 0.60
N VAL A 373 0.59 19.75 -0.61
CA VAL A 373 1.75 20.54 -1.08
C VAL A 373 1.40 22.03 -1.13
N GLY A 374 0.19 22.38 -1.59
CA GLY A 374 -0.32 23.76 -1.57
C GLY A 374 -0.49 24.35 -0.17
N GLU A 375 -0.79 23.51 0.83
CA GLU A 375 -0.98 23.94 2.22
C GLU A 375 0.33 24.05 3.04
N ILE A 376 1.52 23.81 2.46
CA ILE A 376 2.78 23.89 3.21
C ILE A 376 3.04 25.31 3.75
N GLU A 377 2.73 26.36 3.00
CA GLU A 377 2.88 27.74 3.49
C GLU A 377 1.97 28.01 4.71
N ARG A 378 0.80 27.39 4.74
CA ARG A 378 -0.11 27.46 5.87
C ARG A 378 0.44 26.72 7.09
N LEU A 379 1.12 25.59 6.90
CA LEU A 379 1.84 24.94 8.00
C LEU A 379 2.84 25.90 8.65
N ILE A 380 3.52 26.74 7.85
CA ILE A 380 4.49 27.73 8.36
C ILE A 380 3.81 28.81 9.21
N THR A 381 2.61 29.25 8.83
CA THR A 381 1.90 30.32 9.51
C THR A 381 1.06 29.84 10.69
N GLU A 382 0.61 28.58 10.66
CA GLU A 382 -0.26 27.95 11.67
C GLU A 382 0.44 26.79 12.41
N PHE A 383 1.72 26.90 12.77
CA PHE A 383 2.41 25.80 13.47
C PHE A 383 1.77 25.37 14.80
N ASP A 384 1.04 26.26 15.47
CA ASP A 384 0.28 25.95 16.69
C ASP A 384 -0.95 25.06 16.40
N ASN A 385 -1.37 24.91 15.14
CA ASN A 385 -2.42 24.00 14.72
C ASN A 385 -1.88 22.58 14.61
N PHE A 386 -1.85 21.87 15.75
CA PHE A 386 -1.32 20.51 15.80
C PHE A 386 -2.02 19.54 14.85
N LYS A 387 -3.32 19.73 14.55
CA LYS A 387 -4.03 18.87 13.60
C LYS A 387 -3.45 18.96 12.20
N LEU A 388 -3.17 20.18 11.71
CA LEU A 388 -2.53 20.38 10.42
C LEU A 388 -1.12 19.76 10.41
N LEU A 389 -0.33 20.04 11.46
CA LEU A 389 1.00 19.46 11.63
C LEU A 389 0.95 17.92 11.61
N ALA A 390 -0.01 17.31 12.32
CA ALA A 390 -0.22 15.87 12.38
C ALA A 390 -0.45 15.25 10.99
N CYS A 391 -1.28 15.88 10.15
CA CYS A 391 -1.50 15.46 8.76
C CYS A 391 -0.20 15.47 7.94
N PHE A 392 0.63 16.50 8.07
CA PHE A 392 1.92 16.55 7.37
C PHE A 392 2.92 15.51 7.88
N LEU A 393 2.99 15.32 9.20
CA LEU A 393 3.91 14.35 9.81
C LEU A 393 3.57 12.92 9.43
N ILE A 394 2.29 12.53 9.46
CA ILE A 394 1.89 11.17 9.06
C ILE A 394 2.09 10.95 7.55
N LYS A 395 1.78 11.94 6.69
CA LYS A 395 2.11 11.86 5.26
C LYS A 395 3.61 11.63 5.07
N CYS A 396 4.44 12.37 5.79
CA CYS A 396 5.89 12.19 5.70
C CYS A 396 6.33 10.80 6.15
N ALA A 397 5.70 10.25 7.20
CA ALA A 397 6.03 8.96 7.76
C ALA A 397 5.60 7.82 6.82
N ASP A 398 4.41 7.92 6.25
CA ASP A 398 3.80 6.92 5.37
C ASP A 398 4.64 6.71 4.09
N ILE A 399 5.07 7.81 3.46
CA ILE A 399 5.93 7.76 2.28
C ILE A 399 7.44 7.81 2.61
N SER A 400 7.83 7.55 3.86
CA SER A 400 9.24 7.67 4.31
C SER A 400 10.16 6.55 3.83
N ASN A 401 9.63 5.50 3.19
CA ASN A 401 10.41 4.35 2.74
C ASN A 401 11.59 4.74 1.82
N VAL A 402 11.44 5.77 0.99
CA VAL A 402 12.49 6.32 0.12
C VAL A 402 13.56 7.13 0.86
N CYS A 403 13.28 7.52 2.11
CA CYS A 403 14.22 8.20 3.01
C CYS A 403 14.99 7.22 3.91
N ARG A 404 14.64 5.93 3.90
CA ARG A 404 15.38 4.90 4.64
C ARG A 404 16.71 4.60 3.97
N THR A 405 17.50 3.69 4.54
CA THR A 405 18.73 3.23 3.87
C THR A 405 18.39 2.59 2.52
N LEU A 406 19.30 2.65 1.55
CA LEU A 406 19.11 2.07 0.21
C LEU A 406 18.65 0.58 0.27
N ASN A 407 19.19 -0.22 1.20
CA ASN A 407 18.77 -1.60 1.35
C ASN A 407 17.33 -1.72 1.89
N THR A 408 16.97 -0.94 2.90
CA THR A 408 15.61 -0.93 3.45
C THR A 408 14.59 -0.41 2.43
N SER A 409 14.91 0.70 1.76
CA SER A 409 14.11 1.28 0.69
C SER A 409 13.89 0.28 -0.45
N CYS A 410 14.94 -0.45 -0.87
CA CYS A 410 14.81 -1.49 -1.87
C CYS A 410 13.85 -2.61 -1.45
N LYS A 411 13.89 -3.06 -0.19
CA LYS A 411 12.98 -4.11 0.31
C LYS A 411 11.53 -3.63 0.28
N TRP A 412 11.26 -2.39 0.71
CA TRP A 412 9.94 -1.78 0.59
C TRP A 412 9.48 -1.65 -0.86
N GLY A 413 10.36 -1.24 -1.77
CA GLY A 413 10.04 -1.15 -3.20
C GLY A 413 9.74 -2.51 -3.83
N LEU A 414 10.42 -3.58 -3.42
CA LEU A 414 10.12 -4.95 -3.84
C LEU A 414 8.75 -5.42 -3.32
N SER A 415 8.48 -5.18 -2.02
CA SER A 415 7.19 -5.46 -1.39
C SER A 415 6.04 -4.73 -2.11
N LEU A 416 6.18 -3.44 -2.35
CA LEU A 416 5.16 -2.64 -3.05
C LEU A 416 4.94 -3.14 -4.49
N GLY A 417 6.02 -3.50 -5.20
CA GLY A 417 5.93 -4.07 -6.54
C GLY A 417 5.20 -5.41 -6.60
N GLU A 418 5.40 -6.29 -5.61
CA GLU A 418 4.65 -7.54 -5.51
C GLU A 418 3.16 -7.28 -5.23
N GLU A 419 2.83 -6.29 -4.40
CA GLU A 419 1.43 -5.94 -4.16
C GLU A 419 0.74 -5.41 -5.44
N PHE A 420 1.38 -4.48 -6.18
CA PHE A 420 0.85 -4.03 -7.47
C PHE A 420 0.64 -5.17 -8.48
N LYS A 421 1.54 -6.16 -8.46
CA LYS A 421 1.38 -7.36 -9.29
C LYS A 421 0.15 -8.18 -8.88
N GLN A 422 -0.13 -8.32 -7.59
CA GLN A 422 -1.34 -8.99 -7.11
C GLN A 422 -2.61 -8.24 -7.55
N ILE A 423 -2.59 -6.91 -7.55
CA ILE A 423 -3.70 -6.08 -8.07
C ILE A 423 -3.92 -6.37 -9.56
N ALA A 424 -2.87 -6.33 -10.38
CA ALA A 424 -2.96 -6.60 -11.81
C ALA A 424 -3.47 -8.04 -12.10
N LEU A 425 -3.08 -9.02 -11.29
CA LEU A 425 -3.60 -10.38 -11.39
C LEU A 425 -5.08 -10.46 -10.97
N LEU A 426 -5.47 -9.73 -9.92
CA LEU A 426 -6.87 -9.66 -9.51
C LEU A 426 -7.75 -9.04 -10.61
N GLU A 427 -7.29 -7.99 -11.31
CA GLU A 427 -7.99 -7.43 -12.46
C GLU A 427 -8.23 -8.46 -13.56
N LYS A 428 -7.19 -9.22 -13.95
CA LYS A 428 -7.31 -10.31 -14.93
C LYS A 428 -8.27 -11.40 -14.45
N TYR A 429 -8.23 -11.72 -13.16
CA TYR A 429 -9.11 -12.71 -12.56
C TYR A 429 -10.58 -12.26 -12.57
N LEU A 430 -10.87 -10.99 -12.27
CA LEU A 430 -12.21 -10.41 -12.37
C LEU A 430 -12.75 -10.42 -13.80
N LYS A 431 -11.88 -10.25 -14.80
CA LYS A 431 -12.20 -10.34 -16.23
C LYS A 431 -12.28 -11.78 -16.75
N ASN A 432 -12.08 -12.79 -15.90
CA ASN A 432 -12.01 -14.21 -16.27
C ASN A 432 -10.90 -14.55 -17.29
N GLU A 433 -9.85 -13.74 -17.36
CA GLU A 433 -8.68 -13.97 -18.24
C GLU A 433 -7.73 -15.03 -17.68
N ILE A 434 -7.76 -15.24 -16.36
CA ILE A 434 -7.00 -16.27 -15.64
C ILE A 434 -7.92 -17.04 -14.68
N LYS A 435 -7.55 -18.27 -14.33
CA LYS A 435 -8.25 -19.10 -13.35
C LYS A 435 -7.67 -18.90 -11.94
N PRO A 436 -8.44 -19.21 -10.89
CA PRO A 436 -7.92 -19.18 -9.51
C PRO A 436 -6.71 -20.08 -9.30
N SER A 437 -6.65 -21.20 -10.03
CA SER A 437 -5.58 -22.21 -9.99
C SER A 437 -4.34 -21.85 -10.79
N ASP A 438 -4.42 -20.80 -11.63
CA ASP A 438 -3.25 -20.29 -12.34
C ASP A 438 -2.45 -19.54 -11.28
N GLU A 439 -1.55 -20.28 -10.62
CA GLU A 439 -0.80 -19.82 -9.46
C GLU A 439 -0.33 -18.39 -9.68
N ILE A 440 -0.52 -17.54 -8.66
CA ILE A 440 0.31 -16.36 -8.52
C ILE A 440 1.72 -16.91 -8.49
N VAL A 441 2.41 -16.85 -9.63
CA VAL A 441 3.85 -16.96 -9.64
C VAL A 441 4.27 -15.67 -8.94
N GLU A 442 4.33 -15.69 -7.61
CA GLU A 442 5.03 -14.70 -6.80
C GLU A 442 6.39 -14.48 -7.49
N PHE A 443 7.03 -13.33 -7.32
CA PHE A 443 8.46 -13.32 -7.66
C PHE A 443 9.09 -14.54 -6.99
N ASP A 444 9.67 -15.46 -7.76
CA ASP A 444 10.44 -16.59 -7.23
C ASP A 444 11.72 -16.02 -6.65
N PHE A 445 11.54 -15.31 -5.54
CA PHE A 445 12.60 -14.89 -4.68
C PHE A 445 13.09 -16.19 -4.06
N LYS A 446 14.13 -16.76 -4.68
CA LYS A 446 14.88 -17.92 -4.17
C LYS A 446 15.29 -17.76 -2.69
N LYS A 447 15.19 -16.55 -2.13
CA LYS A 447 15.38 -16.19 -0.73
C LYS A 447 14.39 -15.09 -0.27
N PRO A 448 14.06 -15.01 1.04
CA PRO A 448 13.12 -14.01 1.58
C PRO A 448 13.56 -12.55 1.36
N ILE A 449 12.60 -11.62 1.22
CA ILE A 449 12.87 -10.19 0.98
C ILE A 449 13.81 -9.58 2.04
N LYS A 450 13.73 -9.97 3.33
CA LYS A 450 14.69 -9.47 4.36
C LYS A 450 16.15 -9.70 4.00
N ASN A 451 16.43 -10.77 3.23
CA ASN A 451 17.77 -11.22 2.86
C ASN A 451 18.21 -10.70 1.48
N ILE A 452 17.39 -9.88 0.82
CA ILE A 452 17.72 -9.25 -0.46
C ILE A 452 18.37 -7.90 -0.18
N ASP A 453 19.56 -7.68 -0.72
CA ASP A 453 20.19 -6.37 -0.73
C ASP A 453 19.80 -5.57 -1.98
N ALA A 454 20.17 -4.28 -2.03
CA ALA A 454 19.78 -3.42 -3.14
C ALA A 454 20.36 -3.87 -4.50
N LYS A 455 21.53 -4.51 -4.53
CA LYS A 455 22.14 -4.98 -5.79
C LYS A 455 21.35 -6.15 -6.35
N GLU A 456 21.01 -7.09 -5.49
CA GLU A 456 20.21 -8.25 -5.86
C GLU A 456 18.78 -7.85 -6.22
N GLY A 457 18.19 -6.89 -5.49
CA GLY A 457 16.85 -6.37 -5.77
C GLY A 457 16.71 -5.79 -7.18
N ILE A 458 17.71 -5.02 -7.63
CA ILE A 458 17.74 -4.47 -8.99
C ILE A 458 17.90 -5.58 -10.06
N VAL A 459 18.68 -6.64 -9.76
CA VAL A 459 18.80 -7.79 -10.68
C VAL A 459 17.48 -8.56 -10.78
N LEU A 460 16.77 -8.72 -9.66
CA LEU A 460 15.49 -9.41 -9.60
C LEU A 460 14.38 -8.62 -10.28
N VAL A 461 14.37 -7.30 -10.09
CA VAL A 461 13.37 -6.40 -10.66
C VAL A 461 14.09 -5.21 -11.34
N PRO A 462 14.50 -5.35 -12.61
CA PRO A 462 15.28 -4.32 -13.31
C PRO A 462 14.61 -2.93 -13.37
N LYS A 463 13.28 -2.89 -13.38
CA LYS A 463 12.49 -1.64 -13.40
C LYS A 463 12.38 -0.97 -12.01
N LEU A 464 12.82 -1.62 -10.93
CA LEU A 464 12.65 -1.12 -9.57
C LEU A 464 13.25 0.27 -9.39
N ALA A 465 14.46 0.49 -9.91
CA ALA A 465 15.13 1.78 -9.81
C ALA A 465 14.32 2.89 -10.50
N GLY A 466 13.82 2.65 -11.71
CA GLY A 466 12.99 3.61 -12.45
C GLY A 466 11.70 3.96 -11.69
N ASN A 467 11.01 2.95 -11.15
CA ASN A 467 9.77 3.17 -10.38
C ASN A 467 10.03 3.99 -9.10
N GLN A 468 11.11 3.70 -8.38
CA GLN A 468 11.51 4.47 -7.19
C GLN A 468 11.88 5.91 -7.56
N MET A 469 12.60 6.10 -8.67
CA MET A 469 12.96 7.43 -9.16
C MET A 469 11.74 8.26 -9.53
N PHE A 470 10.76 7.67 -10.24
CA PHE A 470 9.49 8.33 -10.52
C PHE A 470 8.79 8.80 -9.24
N PHE A 471 8.65 7.91 -8.27
CA PHE A 471 7.98 8.24 -7.00
C PHE A 471 8.73 9.34 -6.23
N ILE A 472 10.06 9.24 -6.15
CA ILE A 472 10.89 10.22 -5.46
C ILE A 472 10.73 11.60 -6.11
N ASN A 473 10.82 11.67 -7.43
CA ASN A 473 10.74 12.94 -8.16
C ASN A 473 9.33 13.55 -8.06
N ARG A 474 8.28 12.74 -8.23
CA ARG A 474 6.89 13.25 -8.26
C ARG A 474 6.33 13.62 -6.89
N PHE A 475 6.70 12.89 -5.84
CA PHE A 475 6.03 12.99 -4.54
C PHE A 475 6.96 13.27 -3.36
N ALA A 476 8.22 12.83 -3.39
CA ALA A 476 9.07 12.87 -2.20
C ALA A 476 9.97 14.10 -2.14
N THR A 477 10.72 14.39 -3.21
CA THR A 477 11.83 15.37 -3.17
C THR A 477 11.35 16.77 -2.79
N ASP A 478 10.41 17.34 -3.54
CA ASP A 478 9.92 18.70 -3.29
C ASP A 478 9.20 18.78 -1.94
N PHE A 479 8.28 17.83 -1.69
CA PHE A 479 7.52 17.76 -0.45
C PHE A 479 8.42 17.67 0.79
N PHE A 480 9.38 16.74 0.82
CA PHE A 480 10.30 16.57 1.96
C PHE A 480 11.28 17.71 2.11
N THR A 481 11.71 18.34 1.02
CA THR A 481 12.58 19.52 1.08
C THR A 481 11.83 20.68 1.72
N LYS A 482 10.64 21.02 1.20
CA LYS A 482 9.80 22.09 1.74
C LYS A 482 9.38 21.86 3.20
N ILE A 483 9.05 20.62 3.55
CA ILE A 483 8.75 20.26 4.95
C ILE A 483 9.99 20.39 5.83
N SER A 484 11.16 19.91 5.39
CA SER A 484 12.40 20.07 6.15
C SER A 484 12.79 21.53 6.35
N ASP A 485 12.57 22.38 5.35
CA ASP A 485 12.88 23.81 5.43
C ASP A 485 11.92 24.52 6.40
N SER A 486 10.65 24.11 6.37
CA SER A 486 9.60 24.61 7.28
C SER A 486 9.74 24.08 8.71
N LEU A 487 10.19 22.84 8.85
CA LEU A 487 10.39 22.12 10.11
C LEU A 487 11.85 21.65 10.22
N PRO A 488 12.81 22.53 10.52
CA PRO A 488 14.24 22.20 10.56
C PRO A 488 14.62 20.96 11.40
N PRO A 489 13.93 20.61 12.51
CA PRO A 489 14.20 19.36 13.22
C PRO A 489 13.99 18.09 12.39
N LEU A 490 13.28 18.17 11.27
CA LEU A 490 13.02 17.06 10.34
C LEU A 490 14.00 17.02 9.15
N TYR A 491 15.18 17.63 9.29
CA TYR A 491 16.25 17.62 8.28
C TYR A 491 16.61 16.23 7.74
N ILE A 492 16.27 15.16 8.46
CA ILE A 492 16.53 13.80 8.04
C ILE A 492 15.79 13.43 6.75
N LEU A 493 14.62 14.05 6.51
CA LEU A 493 13.85 13.91 5.29
C LEU A 493 14.64 14.45 4.09
N SER A 494 15.11 15.70 4.17
CA SER A 494 15.87 16.35 3.08
C SER A 494 17.31 15.89 2.95
N ASN A 495 17.97 15.39 4.01
CA ASN A 495 19.35 14.92 3.90
C ASN A 495 19.46 13.49 3.35
N LYS A 496 18.43 12.65 3.51
CA LYS A 496 18.50 11.24 3.09
C LYS A 496 18.00 11.02 1.66
N VAL A 497 17.06 11.84 1.17
CA VAL A 497 16.64 11.80 -0.24
C VAL A 497 17.83 12.04 -1.19
N PRO A 498 18.65 13.10 -1.05
CA PRO A 498 19.73 13.42 -1.98
C PRO A 498 21.03 12.65 -1.70
N VAL A 499 21.24 12.10 -0.50
CA VAL A 499 22.47 11.33 -0.19
C VAL A 499 22.44 9.92 -0.82
N MET A 500 21.25 9.37 -1.11
CA MET A 500 21.15 8.21 -2.02
C MET A 500 21.58 8.59 -3.45
N PHE A 501 21.34 9.82 -3.90
CA PHE A 501 21.79 10.30 -5.22
C PHE A 501 23.31 10.51 -5.27
N ALA A 502 23.90 11.20 -4.28
CA ALA A 502 25.32 11.56 -4.31
C ALA A 502 26.27 10.37 -4.10
N ARG A 503 25.88 9.34 -3.34
CA ARG A 503 26.70 8.14 -3.12
C ARG A 503 26.57 7.11 -4.25
N THR A 504 25.42 6.99 -4.89
CA THR A 504 25.24 6.10 -6.05
C THR A 504 26.05 6.61 -7.24
N LEU A 505 26.15 7.94 -7.43
CA LEU A 505 27.02 8.55 -8.44
C LEU A 505 28.52 8.50 -8.09
N ARG A 506 28.91 8.46 -6.80
CA ARG A 506 30.33 8.43 -6.37
C ARG A 506 30.93 7.04 -6.15
N THR A 507 30.11 6.02 -5.86
CA THR A 507 30.60 4.64 -5.64
C THR A 507 30.67 3.82 -6.92
N PHE A 508 30.02 4.26 -7.99
CA PHE A 508 30.36 3.85 -9.35
C PHE A 508 31.51 4.72 -9.88
N ARG A 509 32.74 4.45 -9.40
CA ARG A 509 33.89 4.68 -10.29
C ARG A 509 33.70 3.75 -11.49
N PRO A 510 33.85 4.23 -12.73
CA PRO A 510 33.75 3.36 -13.89
C PRO A 510 34.92 2.38 -13.82
N LEU A 511 34.66 1.16 -13.35
CA LEU A 511 35.35 0.01 -13.92
C LEU A 511 35.08 0.13 -15.42
N ASN A 512 36.14 0.23 -16.22
CA ASN A 512 36.15 0.39 -17.67
C ASN A 512 35.02 -0.38 -18.38
N ILE A 513 33.82 0.18 -18.37
CA ILE A 513 32.71 -0.16 -19.22
C ILE A 513 32.79 0.94 -20.25
N THR A 514 33.38 0.60 -21.39
CA THR A 514 33.22 1.33 -22.65
C THR A 514 31.83 1.96 -22.70
N ALA A 515 31.80 3.28 -22.77
CA ALA A 515 30.60 4.13 -22.75
C ALA A 515 29.39 3.44 -23.39
N PHE A 516 28.50 2.89 -22.56
CA PHE A 516 27.13 2.65 -22.97
C PHE A 516 26.45 4.02 -22.90
N ARG A 517 26.30 4.66 -24.06
CA ARG A 517 25.36 5.78 -24.23
C ARG A 517 24.01 5.32 -23.66
N LEU A 518 23.58 5.93 -22.56
CA LEU A 518 22.17 5.85 -22.15
C LEU A 518 21.36 6.41 -23.32
N GLN A 519 20.57 5.55 -23.96
CA GLN A 519 19.69 5.99 -25.04
C GLN A 519 18.47 6.65 -24.41
N SER A 520 18.07 7.82 -24.93
CA SER A 520 16.90 8.58 -24.48
C SER A 520 15.64 7.74 -24.34
N THR A 521 14.78 8.07 -23.36
CA THR A 521 13.49 7.40 -23.14
C THR A 521 12.41 7.80 -24.16
N TYR A 522 12.57 8.92 -24.87
CA TYR A 522 11.68 9.36 -25.94
C TYR A 522 12.04 8.68 -27.27
N LYS A 523 11.34 7.58 -27.56
CA LYS A 523 11.49 6.82 -28.81
C LYS A 523 10.12 6.51 -29.39
N LEU A 524 10.08 6.41 -30.71
CA LEU A 524 8.91 5.90 -31.42
C LEU A 524 8.64 4.45 -31.00
N ASN A 525 7.37 4.07 -30.94
CA ASN A 525 6.96 2.68 -30.77
C ASN A 525 7.53 1.85 -31.93
N PRO A 526 8.40 0.86 -31.70
CA PRO A 526 9.11 0.15 -32.76
C PRO A 526 8.21 -0.70 -33.66
N THR A 527 6.98 -0.98 -33.21
CA THR A 527 5.99 -1.77 -33.96
C THR A 527 4.94 -0.93 -34.66
N SER A 528 4.91 0.39 -34.46
CA SER A 528 3.90 1.26 -35.06
C SER A 528 4.11 1.48 -36.55
N ILE A 529 3.06 1.98 -37.22
CA ILE A 529 3.17 2.41 -38.62
C ILE A 529 4.27 3.46 -38.81
N VAL A 530 4.45 4.37 -37.85
CA VAL A 530 5.49 5.42 -37.89
C VAL A 530 6.89 4.81 -37.95
N SER A 531 7.20 3.83 -37.10
CA SER A 531 8.53 3.20 -37.10
C SER A 531 8.76 2.24 -38.27
N THR A 532 7.70 1.62 -38.77
CA THR A 532 7.77 0.61 -39.83
C THR A 532 7.64 1.18 -41.24
N PHE A 533 7.21 2.43 -41.38
CA PHE A 533 7.01 3.11 -42.66
C PHE A 533 8.28 3.15 -43.52
N SER A 534 9.43 3.50 -42.93
CA SER A 534 10.73 3.38 -43.61
C SER A 534 11.89 3.28 -42.62
N LYS A 535 13.07 2.86 -43.10
CA LYS A 535 14.25 2.66 -42.25
C LYS A 535 14.90 3.98 -41.85
N ASN A 536 15.29 4.07 -40.58
CA ASN A 536 16.05 5.18 -39.98
C ASN A 536 15.33 6.55 -40.04
N PRO A 537 14.11 6.67 -39.48
CA PRO A 537 13.51 7.99 -39.28
C PRO A 537 14.36 8.84 -38.33
N VAL A 538 14.33 10.16 -38.54
CA VAL A 538 14.93 11.17 -37.66
C VAL A 538 13.82 11.73 -36.79
N LEU A 539 13.86 11.42 -35.50
CA LEU A 539 12.90 11.90 -34.51
C LEU A 539 13.38 13.21 -33.87
N LYS A 540 12.50 14.21 -33.83
CA LYS A 540 12.74 15.54 -33.30
C LYS A 540 11.54 16.06 -32.51
N PHE A 541 11.77 17.07 -31.68
CA PHE A 541 10.78 17.58 -30.73
C PHE A 541 10.75 19.12 -30.67
N THR A 542 9.60 19.66 -30.34
CA THR A 542 9.35 21.09 -30.12
C THR A 542 9.29 21.43 -28.62
N PRO A 543 9.47 22.71 -28.23
CA PRO A 543 9.21 23.18 -26.87
C PRO A 543 7.75 23.01 -26.43
N GLU A 544 6.82 23.04 -27.37
CA GLU A 544 5.37 22.87 -27.17
C GLU A 544 4.96 21.38 -27.06
N HIS A 545 5.94 20.47 -27.02
CA HIS A 545 5.80 19.04 -26.73
C HIS A 545 5.19 18.18 -27.87
N GLU A 546 5.24 18.65 -29.11
CA GLU A 546 5.05 17.85 -30.32
C GLU A 546 6.33 17.11 -30.72
N TRP A 547 6.15 15.99 -31.43
CA TRP A 547 7.24 15.29 -32.10
C TRP A 547 7.02 15.23 -33.61
N ILE A 548 8.12 15.22 -34.34
CA ILE A 548 8.16 14.97 -35.79
C ILE A 548 9.15 13.84 -36.10
N SER A 549 8.66 12.83 -36.83
CA SER A 549 9.45 11.70 -37.33
C SER A 549 9.68 11.84 -38.83
N LEU A 550 10.84 12.38 -39.22
CA LEU A 550 11.21 12.61 -40.63
C LEU A 550 11.81 11.35 -41.26
N HIS A 551 11.22 10.90 -42.36
CA HIS A 551 11.67 9.74 -43.13
C HIS A 551 12.59 10.14 -44.29
N PRO A 552 13.46 9.22 -44.78
CA PRO A 552 14.43 9.53 -45.83
C PRO A 552 13.83 9.96 -47.18
N ASP A 553 12.55 9.67 -47.44
CA ASP A 553 11.83 10.09 -48.65
C ASP A 553 11.25 11.51 -48.56
N GLY A 554 11.46 12.20 -47.43
CA GLY A 554 10.97 13.54 -47.16
C GLY A 554 9.55 13.60 -46.60
N THR A 555 8.92 12.46 -46.34
CA THR A 555 7.68 12.40 -45.57
C THR A 555 7.97 12.43 -44.07
N ALA A 556 7.05 12.96 -43.27
CA ALA A 556 7.16 12.95 -41.83
C ALA A 556 5.82 12.67 -41.16
N PHE A 557 5.86 12.07 -39.98
CA PHE A 557 4.69 11.96 -39.10
C PHE A 557 4.80 12.94 -37.95
N ILE A 558 3.69 13.53 -37.53
CA ILE A 558 3.61 14.48 -36.42
C ILE A 558 2.59 13.95 -35.39
N GLY A 559 2.93 14.09 -34.11
CA GLY A 559 2.05 13.77 -32.99
C GLY A 559 2.52 14.47 -31.71
N ILE A 560 1.94 14.10 -30.57
CA ILE A 560 2.32 14.66 -29.26
C ILE A 560 3.15 13.69 -28.43
N THR A 561 4.04 14.22 -27.59
CA THR A 561 4.90 13.38 -26.75
C THR A 561 4.13 12.72 -25.62
N ASN A 562 4.71 11.66 -25.03
CA ASN A 562 4.15 11.04 -23.82
C ASN A 562 3.92 12.07 -22.69
N TYR A 563 4.83 13.05 -22.57
CA TYR A 563 4.71 14.13 -21.59
C TYR A 563 3.47 15.00 -21.84
N ALA A 564 3.25 15.41 -23.10
CA ALA A 564 2.05 16.18 -23.47
C ALA A 564 0.76 15.37 -23.25
N ALA A 565 0.75 14.10 -23.62
CA ALA A 565 -0.40 13.22 -23.44
C ALA A 565 -0.76 13.02 -21.95
N ASP A 566 0.24 12.86 -21.08
CA ASP A 566 0.04 12.75 -19.63
C ASP A 566 -0.49 14.07 -19.02
N ALA A 567 0.04 15.20 -19.48
CA ALA A 567 -0.39 16.54 -19.05
C ALA A 567 -1.84 16.83 -19.46
N LEU A 568 -2.21 16.46 -20.68
CA LEU A 568 -3.56 16.62 -21.23
C LEU A 568 -4.61 15.83 -20.42
N GLY A 569 -4.28 14.61 -19.97
CA GLY A 569 -5.27 13.68 -19.40
C GLY A 569 -6.04 12.93 -20.47
N ASP A 570 -7.06 12.16 -20.07
CA ASP A 570 -7.77 11.24 -20.99
C ASP A 570 -8.44 12.01 -22.14
N ALA A 571 -7.94 11.81 -23.36
CA ALA A 571 -8.45 12.41 -24.58
C ALA A 571 -9.85 11.85 -24.88
N THR A 572 -10.81 12.76 -25.06
CA THR A 572 -12.21 12.43 -25.35
C THR A 572 -12.60 12.74 -26.78
N PHE A 573 -11.92 13.68 -27.42
CA PHE A 573 -12.18 14.10 -28.78
C PHE A 573 -10.93 14.73 -29.39
N ILE A 574 -10.75 14.59 -30.70
CA ILE A 574 -9.70 15.28 -31.46
C ILE A 574 -10.31 15.89 -32.71
N GLU A 575 -10.07 17.17 -32.90
CA GLU A 575 -10.38 17.86 -34.14
C GLU A 575 -9.25 17.57 -35.13
N LEU A 576 -9.47 16.60 -36.00
CA LEU A 576 -8.55 16.32 -37.10
C LEU A 576 -8.48 17.53 -38.05
N PRO A 577 -7.33 17.76 -38.72
CA PRO A 577 -7.15 18.90 -39.61
C PRO A 577 -8.28 19.01 -40.63
N SER A 578 -8.90 20.18 -40.69
CA SER A 578 -9.95 20.50 -41.68
C SER A 578 -9.38 20.84 -43.06
N SER A 579 -8.06 20.96 -43.16
CA SER A 579 -7.32 21.19 -44.40
C SER A 579 -7.35 19.99 -45.33
N GLN A 580 -7.46 20.23 -46.64
CA GLN A 580 -7.52 19.15 -47.63
C GLN A 580 -6.13 18.50 -47.78
N ILE A 581 -6.09 17.19 -48.04
CA ILE A 581 -4.86 16.52 -48.48
C ILE A 581 -4.26 17.30 -49.67
N GLY A 582 -3.01 17.72 -49.55
CA GLY A 582 -2.29 18.59 -50.49
C GLY A 582 -2.21 20.07 -50.10
N GLU A 583 -2.79 20.47 -48.96
CA GLU A 583 -2.68 21.83 -48.42
C GLU A 583 -1.37 22.02 -47.63
N THR A 584 -0.77 23.21 -47.75
CA THR A 584 0.46 23.58 -47.04
C THR A 584 0.13 24.29 -45.74
N ILE A 585 0.72 23.81 -44.64
CA ILE A 585 0.64 24.41 -43.30
C ILE A 585 1.99 25.03 -42.95
N GLY A 586 1.97 26.27 -42.46
CA GLY A 586 3.14 27.00 -42.02
C GLY A 586 3.70 26.50 -40.68
N ASN A 587 4.97 26.81 -40.40
CA ASN A 587 5.56 26.56 -39.09
C ASN A 587 4.80 27.35 -37.99
N GLY A 588 4.41 26.67 -36.90
CA GLY A 588 3.68 27.23 -35.78
C GLY A 588 2.19 27.43 -36.04
N GLU A 589 1.66 27.04 -37.20
CA GLU A 589 0.22 27.04 -37.46
C GLU A 589 -0.44 25.80 -36.83
N THR A 590 -1.66 25.96 -36.34
CA THR A 590 -2.44 24.88 -35.72
C THR A 590 -2.82 23.83 -36.76
N ILE A 591 -2.47 22.57 -36.50
CA ILE A 591 -2.82 21.43 -37.37
C ILE A 591 -4.04 20.67 -36.83
N SER A 592 -4.21 20.63 -35.51
CA SER A 592 -5.27 19.87 -34.84
C SER A 592 -5.51 20.44 -33.44
N SER A 593 -6.61 20.06 -32.79
CA SER A 593 -6.87 20.37 -31.39
C SER A 593 -7.36 19.12 -30.67
N VAL A 594 -6.83 18.84 -29.47
CA VAL A 594 -7.23 17.67 -28.67
C VAL A 594 -8.01 18.14 -27.45
N GLU A 595 -9.20 17.60 -27.27
CA GLU A 595 -10.02 17.79 -26.06
C GLU A 595 -9.91 16.57 -25.15
N SER A 596 -9.76 16.84 -23.85
CA SER A 596 -9.71 15.83 -22.80
C SER A 596 -10.68 16.15 -21.68
N VAL A 597 -10.76 15.25 -20.71
CA VAL A 597 -11.50 15.48 -19.46
C VAL A 597 -10.93 16.63 -18.60
N LYS A 598 -9.69 17.09 -18.85
CA LYS A 598 -9.04 18.16 -18.06
C LYS A 598 -8.97 19.50 -18.80
N SER A 599 -8.66 19.48 -20.09
CA SER A 599 -8.39 20.66 -20.90
C SER A 599 -8.53 20.40 -22.40
N ALA A 600 -8.65 21.48 -23.18
CA ALA A 600 -8.46 21.47 -24.63
C ALA A 600 -7.09 22.08 -24.95
N SER A 601 -6.37 21.53 -25.94
CA SER A 601 -5.05 22.02 -26.34
C SER A 601 -4.85 21.92 -27.84
N ASP A 602 -4.39 23.02 -28.44
CA ASP A 602 -4.05 23.09 -29.85
C ASP A 602 -2.69 22.44 -30.11
N ILE A 603 -2.57 21.77 -31.25
CA ILE A 603 -1.36 21.10 -31.73
C ILE A 603 -0.81 21.88 -32.91
N TYR A 604 0.46 22.27 -32.85
CA TYR A 604 1.09 23.13 -33.85
C TYR A 604 2.00 22.36 -34.80
N SER A 605 2.18 22.88 -36.01
CA SER A 605 3.12 22.32 -36.97
C SER A 605 4.56 22.69 -36.61
N PRO A 606 5.47 21.71 -36.42
CA PRO A 606 6.87 22.00 -36.09
C PRO A 606 7.64 22.70 -37.23
N VAL A 607 7.19 22.56 -38.48
CA VAL A 607 7.83 23.05 -39.70
C VAL A 607 6.79 23.35 -40.78
N GLU A 608 7.18 24.08 -41.84
CA GLU A 608 6.33 24.21 -43.03
C GLU A 608 6.24 22.88 -43.79
N CYS A 609 5.02 22.40 -44.03
CA CYS A 609 4.79 21.09 -44.64
C CYS A 609 3.45 20.98 -45.37
N GLU A 610 3.35 20.05 -46.31
CA GLU A 610 2.13 19.72 -47.04
C GLU A 610 1.46 18.48 -46.43
N ILE A 611 0.17 18.52 -46.08
CA ILE A 611 -0.53 17.33 -45.55
C ILE A 611 -0.68 16.28 -46.65
N VAL A 612 -0.25 15.05 -46.37
CA VAL A 612 -0.36 13.90 -47.28
C VAL A 612 -1.44 12.92 -46.80
N GLU A 613 -1.60 12.78 -45.49
CA GLU A 613 -2.50 11.79 -44.88
C GLU A 613 -2.83 12.22 -43.45
N VAL A 614 -4.06 11.92 -42.99
CA VAL A 614 -4.53 12.21 -41.63
C VAL A 614 -4.92 10.90 -40.97
N ASN A 615 -4.66 10.76 -39.67
CA ASN A 615 -5.00 9.54 -38.94
C ASN A 615 -6.49 9.50 -38.56
N GLU A 616 -7.35 9.06 -39.49
CA GLU A 616 -8.80 8.94 -39.27
C GLU A 616 -9.17 8.02 -38.08
N SER A 617 -8.29 7.11 -37.67
CA SER A 617 -8.56 6.21 -36.53
C SER A 617 -8.74 6.96 -35.21
N LEU A 618 -8.22 8.19 -35.10
CA LEU A 618 -8.35 9.02 -33.90
C LEU A 618 -9.76 9.59 -33.71
N GLU A 619 -10.62 9.60 -34.75
CA GLU A 619 -12.04 9.95 -34.58
C GLU A 619 -12.82 8.87 -33.83
N GLU A 620 -12.53 7.61 -34.12
CA GLU A 620 -13.19 6.46 -33.47
C GLU A 620 -12.50 6.06 -32.16
N SER A 621 -11.21 6.38 -32.00
CA SER A 621 -10.39 5.98 -30.85
C SER A 621 -9.42 7.09 -30.41
N PRO A 622 -9.92 8.23 -29.89
CA PRO A 622 -9.09 9.34 -29.43
C PRO A 622 -8.13 8.95 -28.29
N GLU A 623 -8.43 7.88 -27.54
CA GLU A 623 -7.57 7.34 -26.48
C GLU A 623 -6.20 6.83 -26.96
N LEU A 624 -6.01 6.66 -28.28
CA LEU A 624 -4.71 6.36 -28.87
C LEU A 624 -3.68 7.46 -28.60
N ILE A 625 -4.13 8.72 -28.46
CA ILE A 625 -3.29 9.85 -28.04
C ILE A 625 -2.65 9.61 -26.67
N ASN A 626 -3.33 8.91 -25.76
CA ASN A 626 -2.79 8.58 -24.43
C ASN A 626 -2.10 7.20 -24.39
N THR A 627 -2.65 6.20 -25.09
CA THR A 627 -2.20 4.81 -24.96
C THR A 627 -0.95 4.48 -25.81
N ASP A 628 -0.77 5.14 -26.95
CA ASP A 628 0.44 5.03 -27.78
C ASP A 628 0.83 6.37 -28.45
N PRO A 629 1.16 7.42 -27.67
CA PRO A 629 1.36 8.79 -28.17
C PRO A 629 2.50 8.90 -29.20
N MET A 630 3.53 8.08 -29.01
CA MET A 630 4.73 8.01 -29.84
C MET A 630 4.64 6.92 -30.92
N GLY A 631 3.44 6.42 -31.21
CA GLY A 631 3.21 5.29 -32.12
C GLY A 631 1.95 5.47 -32.93
N GLU A 632 0.90 4.69 -32.63
CA GLU A 632 -0.40 4.74 -33.31
C GLU A 632 -1.17 6.06 -33.05
N GLY A 633 -0.79 6.85 -32.04
CA GLY A 633 -1.31 8.19 -31.75
C GLY A 633 -0.77 9.32 -32.64
N TRP A 634 -0.17 9.02 -33.80
CA TRP A 634 0.23 10.04 -34.77
C TRP A 634 -1.01 10.76 -35.33
N ILE A 635 -0.92 12.07 -35.57
CA ILE A 635 -2.08 12.90 -35.95
C ILE A 635 -2.12 13.12 -37.46
N VAL A 636 -1.01 13.57 -38.03
CA VAL A 636 -0.86 13.80 -39.48
C VAL A 636 0.43 13.24 -40.01
N LYS A 637 0.41 12.91 -41.29
CA LYS A 637 1.58 12.64 -42.10
C LYS A 637 1.68 13.67 -43.20
N VAL A 638 2.86 14.24 -43.32
CA VAL A 638 3.13 15.42 -44.11
C VAL A 638 4.34 15.21 -45.02
N LYS A 639 4.50 16.07 -46.00
CA LYS A 639 5.71 16.19 -46.81
C LYS A 639 6.41 17.48 -46.42
N VAL A 640 7.63 17.35 -45.91
CA VAL A 640 8.40 18.51 -45.42
C VAL A 640 9.04 19.22 -46.60
N GLY A 641 8.79 20.53 -46.73
CA GLY A 641 9.34 21.34 -47.83
C GLY A 641 10.85 21.50 -47.72
N GLU A 642 11.32 22.05 -46.60
CA GLU A 642 12.74 22.29 -46.32
C GLU A 642 13.22 21.42 -45.14
N GLN A 643 13.90 20.31 -45.44
CA GLN A 643 14.32 19.33 -44.41
C GLN A 643 15.34 19.89 -43.38
N ASP A 644 16.03 20.98 -43.71
CA ASP A 644 16.99 21.61 -42.78
C ASP A 644 16.29 22.25 -41.57
N SER A 645 15.04 22.71 -41.72
CA SER A 645 14.23 23.23 -40.61
C SER A 645 14.01 22.20 -39.49
N VAL A 646 13.86 20.92 -39.84
CA VAL A 646 13.71 19.82 -38.86
C VAL A 646 14.98 19.59 -38.06
N LYS A 647 16.16 19.93 -38.59
CA LYS A 647 17.43 19.74 -37.88
C LYS A 647 17.61 20.71 -36.71
N GLU A 648 16.97 21.89 -36.79
CA GLU A 648 17.01 22.93 -35.75
C GLU A 648 16.18 22.56 -34.51
N LEU A 649 15.23 21.63 -34.66
CA LEU A 649 14.44 21.10 -33.56
C LEU A 649 15.28 20.23 -32.61
N MET A 650 14.78 20.05 -31.39
CA MET A 650 15.47 19.29 -30.35
C MET A 650 15.55 17.82 -30.73
N ASP A 651 16.70 17.19 -30.51
CA ASP A 651 16.78 15.73 -30.52
C ASP A 651 16.27 15.16 -29.18
N ALA A 652 16.16 13.84 -29.09
CA ALA A 652 15.60 13.17 -27.91
C ALA A 652 16.38 13.47 -26.62
N GLU A 653 17.70 13.64 -26.70
CA GLU A 653 18.55 13.94 -25.53
C GLU A 653 18.36 15.40 -25.07
N ALA A 654 18.31 16.34 -26.02
CA ALA A 654 18.01 17.74 -25.75
C ALA A 654 16.58 17.93 -25.20
N TYR A 655 15.59 17.23 -25.76
CA TYR A 655 14.21 17.31 -25.29
C TYR A 655 14.03 16.71 -23.89
N GLU A 656 14.66 15.58 -23.61
CA GLU A 656 14.63 14.97 -22.27
C GLU A 656 15.27 15.88 -21.22
N THR A 657 16.31 16.64 -21.60
CA THR A 657 16.89 17.69 -20.75
C THR A 657 15.94 18.86 -20.56
N PHE A 658 15.30 19.33 -21.64
CA PHE A 658 14.35 20.44 -21.62
C PHE A 658 13.13 20.17 -20.72
N VAL A 659 12.53 18.97 -20.81
CA VAL A 659 11.42 18.57 -19.95
C VAL A 659 11.86 18.52 -18.48
N ALA A 660 13.03 17.93 -18.20
CA ALA A 660 13.56 17.85 -16.85
C ALA A 660 13.85 19.23 -16.23
N GLU A 661 14.24 20.23 -17.03
CA GLU A 661 14.47 21.61 -16.58
C GLU A 661 13.18 22.43 -16.44
N SER A 662 12.12 22.09 -17.17
CA SER A 662 10.84 22.81 -17.16
C SER A 662 9.91 22.37 -16.01
N ASP A 663 10.16 21.20 -15.40
CA ASP A 663 9.48 20.68 -14.21
C ASP A 663 10.08 21.20 -12.87
N HIS A 664 11.07 22.09 -12.94
CA HIS A 664 11.70 22.80 -11.80
C HIS A 664 11.18 24.23 -11.68
#